data_AF-A0A9E1UZV8-F1
#
_entry.id   AF-A0A9E1UZV8-F1
#
_cell.length_a   1.000
_cell.length_b   1.000
_cell.length_c   1.000
_cell.angle_alpha   90.00
_cell.angle_beta   90.00
_cell.angle_gamma   90.00
#
_symmetry.space_group_name_H-M   'P 1'
#
loop_
_entity.id
_entity.type
_entity.pdbx_description
1 polymer ?
#
loop_
_entity_poly.entity_id
_entity_poly.type
_entity_poly.pdbx_seq_one_letter_code
_entity_poly.pdbx_strand_id
1 'polypeptide(L)'
;MLPTANQVPLFPYVLLILAAAVVNPLCRLVRVVRPFSTAELMIVFVMGTVSSGISTFGLTGQVVPVIGSLFNRHWNHDQSEWNRYVEPFVNEAYFISEPGTRDAAHGYAEALRKLQGTRDELQAQAKIDHGKGIVDSAETKAIQARIAEAEIEVAGERQALDELEGKAAEKVERFRRGLPRGMRAFPGVVPTMDDDASAYFRRLGRLWHGKRAAGAIEDALDILKGGPVDAPPPAEAAKGVRGTLEAAADHLGPSASDQDLQATRAELQAAAAELAAEVSRLKDQVVELNQEKRSTSVERARELQNQIDRLNKRKIRLDRDTKSLARKLERNQSQLDACARVATAVSELQELATLAPTLPASSLRGRLDALLNTFPAFDASFRRYFFGDVPWGDWARPLCHWGLLILLTYVVLQAFNVLIFRQWAYNEKLIFPLAELPELLAGRGEEGTWVPAVFRNGLFWVGFGISASVMGWNVLCASGAMPGLKPLPLSNSWTPYVANSALRGLVGTKSVIFFTMIGVAFLIPKKVSFSLWFFHVLFMVQLLLLVSFGRGQSISSFPSEWWHTLNFRTAEGGGALLVFASLVLWKCRRFIFCSLRPSSVADIGQAERQELLICSGLFLSGSLGIIFLLCGSLGVNWFYALFGYGVILVITIGLVRAVAEGGILGFQAWVSPFHFVRHLIGFDKSVSNPSLFAPFIAYYSILFQDIKTFIAPAMANGLKIRDDLKMSRKRYHLAVAIGIAVACTVAIGTAVMMCYASGADAMHNWFYNQFPKSLFDHVANISRVPPTATPEGRFYVAFGAGLMAILLYFRQSFFWLPHPIGLIMLVNPLMNAYWSSILIGWLAKSLVTKYGNKDTYAKVRGGFIGLIVGELVVVAIAMFVSLHMQRNLGIDLNRQ
;
A
#
# COMPACT_ATOMS: atom_id res chain seq x y z
N MET A 1 2.07 1.95 16.38
CA MET A 1 1.15 2.09 15.22
C MET A 1 1.75 3.14 14.30
N LEU A 2 2.03 2.78 13.04
CA LEU A 2 2.59 3.67 12.03
C LEU A 2 1.51 4.61 11.47
N PRO A 3 1.89 5.71 10.79
CA PRO A 3 0.92 6.60 10.16
C PRO A 3 0.01 5.81 9.21
N THR A 4 -1.27 6.17 9.14
CA THR A 4 -2.21 5.50 8.24
C THR A 4 -1.74 5.73 6.81
N ALA A 5 -1.66 4.63 6.07
CA ALA A 5 -0.85 4.60 4.86
C ALA A 5 -1.43 5.45 3.68
N ASN A 6 -2.64 6.01 3.84
CA ASN A 6 -3.22 7.01 2.93
C ASN A 6 -2.53 8.40 3.00
N GLN A 7 -1.75 8.64 4.05
CA GLN A 7 -1.19 9.96 4.35
C GLN A 7 0.24 10.13 3.80
N VAL A 8 0.89 9.06 3.32
CA VAL A 8 2.26 9.10 2.79
C VAL A 8 2.43 10.05 1.60
N PRO A 9 1.49 10.12 0.63
CA PRO A 9 1.54 11.10 -0.46
C PRO A 9 1.46 12.57 -0.03
N LEU A 10 1.10 12.85 1.24
CA LEU A 10 1.04 14.21 1.78
C LEU A 10 2.41 14.69 2.31
N PHE A 11 3.31 13.77 2.70
CA PHE A 11 4.63 14.13 3.22
C PHE A 11 5.44 15.01 2.27
N PRO A 12 5.49 14.76 0.95
CA PRO A 12 6.20 15.64 0.02
C PRO A 12 5.71 17.10 0.11
N TYR A 13 4.40 17.34 0.28
CA TYR A 13 3.86 18.68 0.45
C TYR A 13 4.28 19.32 1.78
N VAL A 14 4.24 18.55 2.87
CA VAL A 14 4.64 19.04 4.21
C VAL A 14 6.14 19.35 4.23
N LEU A 15 6.97 18.45 3.70
CA LEU A 15 8.42 18.64 3.58
C LEU A 15 8.74 19.83 2.69
N LEU A 16 8.00 20.04 1.59
CA LEU A 16 8.15 21.21 0.76
C LEU A 16 7.82 22.51 1.52
N ILE A 17 6.72 22.54 2.27
CA ILE A 17 6.33 23.70 3.07
C ILE A 17 7.38 24.00 4.14
N LEU A 18 7.85 22.98 4.87
CA LEU A 18 8.92 23.11 5.85
C LEU A 18 10.21 23.60 5.21
N ALA A 19 10.59 23.04 4.05
CA ALA A 19 11.79 23.44 3.35
C ALA A 19 11.73 24.89 2.87
N ALA A 20 10.60 25.31 2.29
CA ALA A 20 10.42 26.65 1.74
C ALA A 20 10.21 27.74 2.82
N ALA A 21 9.44 27.44 3.87
CA ALA A 21 9.05 28.42 4.89
C ALA A 21 9.95 28.43 6.13
N VAL A 22 10.76 27.38 6.36
CA VAL A 22 11.61 27.26 7.56
C VAL A 22 13.07 26.99 7.20
N VAL A 23 13.37 25.89 6.49
CA VAL A 23 14.77 25.47 6.24
C VAL A 23 15.53 26.49 5.39
N ASN A 24 14.97 26.90 4.25
CA ASN A 24 15.62 27.88 3.36
C ASN A 24 15.87 29.24 4.04
N PRO A 25 14.89 29.83 4.76
CA PRO A 25 15.13 31.01 5.58
C PRO A 25 16.25 30.83 6.61
N LEU A 26 16.28 29.69 7.31
CA LEU A 26 17.34 29.38 8.29
C LEU A 26 18.71 29.23 7.62
N CYS A 27 18.80 28.56 6.47
CA CYS A 27 20.05 28.47 5.70
C CYS A 27 20.58 29.86 5.31
N ARG A 28 19.69 30.78 4.90
CA ARG A 28 20.06 32.18 4.59
C ARG A 28 20.50 32.96 5.82
N LEU A 29 19.87 32.70 6.97
CA LEU A 29 20.23 33.33 8.24
C LEU A 29 21.61 32.86 8.74
N VAL A 30 21.86 31.55 8.74
CA VAL A 30 23.07 30.92 9.29
C VAL A 30 24.27 31.03 8.33
N ARG A 31 24.05 31.15 7.01
CA ARG A 31 25.07 31.29 5.94
C ARG A 31 26.12 30.18 5.84
N VAL A 32 26.01 29.10 6.62
CA VAL A 32 26.89 27.92 6.55
C VAL A 32 26.50 27.00 5.39
N VAL A 33 25.20 26.89 5.10
CA VAL A 33 24.68 26.00 4.06
C VAL A 33 23.95 26.84 3.01
N ARG A 34 24.26 26.60 1.73
CA ARG A 34 23.58 27.26 0.61
C ARG A 34 22.07 26.91 0.63
N PRO A 35 21.17 27.90 0.55
CA PRO A 35 19.74 27.62 0.45
C PRO A 35 19.41 26.88 -0.86
N PHE A 36 18.43 25.98 -0.80
CA PHE A 36 17.97 25.25 -1.97
C PHE A 36 17.30 26.19 -2.97
N SER A 37 17.65 26.05 -4.25
CA SER A 37 16.93 26.69 -5.36
C SER A 37 15.52 26.10 -5.51
N THR A 38 14.62 26.85 -6.15
CA THR A 38 13.26 26.36 -6.45
C THR A 38 13.31 25.06 -7.25
N ALA A 39 14.27 24.93 -8.17
CA ALA A 39 14.46 23.69 -8.95
C ALA A 39 14.89 22.49 -8.08
N GLU A 40 15.76 22.69 -7.10
CA GLU A 40 16.18 21.65 -6.14
C GLU A 40 15.03 21.23 -5.23
N LEU A 41 14.26 22.19 -4.69
CA LEU A 41 13.07 21.87 -3.89
C LEU A 41 12.04 21.09 -4.71
N MET A 42 11.83 21.50 -5.96
CA MET A 42 10.86 20.85 -6.85
C MET A 42 11.29 19.47 -7.29
N ILE A 43 12.57 19.22 -7.59
CA ILE A 43 12.99 17.85 -7.93
C ILE A 43 12.88 16.92 -6.72
N VAL A 44 13.21 17.39 -5.50
CA VAL A 44 13.01 16.62 -4.26
C VAL A 44 11.51 16.33 -4.04
N PHE A 45 10.65 17.32 -4.26
CA PHE A 45 9.19 17.15 -4.20
C PHE A 45 8.69 16.14 -5.24
N VAL A 46 9.16 16.20 -6.48
CA VAL A 46 8.80 15.25 -7.55
C VAL A 46 9.27 13.83 -7.18
N MET A 47 10.51 13.67 -6.71
CA MET A 47 11.02 12.38 -6.24
C MET A 47 10.15 11.83 -5.09
N GLY A 48 9.80 12.67 -4.11
CA GLY A 48 8.94 12.30 -2.99
C GLY A 48 7.52 11.91 -3.40
N THR A 49 6.89 12.68 -4.29
CA THR A 49 5.53 12.39 -4.77
C THR A 49 5.47 11.12 -5.62
N VAL A 50 6.45 10.92 -6.52
CA VAL A 50 6.56 9.70 -7.33
C VAL A 50 6.85 8.47 -6.45
N SER A 51 7.77 8.57 -5.50
CA SER A 51 8.11 7.45 -4.59
C SER A 51 7.03 7.14 -3.56
N SER A 52 6.19 8.11 -3.17
CA SER A 52 5.09 7.87 -2.24
C SER A 52 4.08 6.84 -2.75
N GLY A 53 3.94 6.70 -4.07
CA GLY A 53 3.09 5.68 -4.71
C GLY A 53 3.63 4.26 -4.66
N ILE A 54 4.88 4.07 -4.20
CA ILE A 54 5.52 2.76 -4.03
C ILE A 54 5.33 2.26 -2.60
N SER A 55 5.46 3.15 -1.63
CA SER A 55 5.44 2.81 -0.21
C SER A 55 4.02 2.63 0.33
N THR A 56 3.84 1.75 1.32
CA THR A 56 2.61 1.61 2.14
C THR A 56 1.33 1.17 1.38
N PHE A 57 0.33 2.03 1.06
CA PHE A 57 -0.83 1.67 0.20
C PHE A 57 -0.46 1.43 -1.27
N GLY A 58 0.75 1.86 -1.65
CA GLY A 58 1.32 1.63 -2.97
C GLY A 58 1.74 0.19 -3.22
N LEU A 59 2.65 0.04 -4.18
CA LEU A 59 3.17 -1.25 -4.65
C LEU A 59 3.59 -2.22 -3.53
N THR A 60 4.33 -1.74 -2.52
CA THR A 60 4.88 -2.59 -1.45
C THR A 60 3.80 -3.32 -0.66
N GLY A 61 2.70 -2.65 -0.31
CA GLY A 61 1.60 -3.23 0.45
C GLY A 61 0.78 -4.24 -0.34
N GLN A 62 1.02 -4.38 -1.65
CA GLN A 62 0.32 -5.33 -2.51
C GLN A 62 1.24 -6.48 -2.92
N VAL A 63 2.45 -6.17 -3.39
CA VAL A 63 3.38 -7.17 -3.93
C VAL A 63 3.89 -8.14 -2.85
N VAL A 64 4.33 -7.62 -1.69
CA VAL A 64 4.89 -8.45 -0.60
C VAL A 64 3.87 -9.44 -0.05
N PRO A 65 2.63 -9.04 0.34
CA PRO A 65 1.67 -9.99 0.86
C PRO A 65 1.17 -10.97 -0.19
N VAL A 66 1.01 -10.58 -1.45
CA VAL A 66 0.56 -11.50 -2.51
C VAL A 66 1.62 -12.58 -2.80
N ILE A 67 2.90 -12.21 -2.89
CA ILE A 67 4.02 -13.15 -3.06
C ILE A 67 4.02 -14.23 -1.95
N GLY A 68 3.80 -13.81 -0.70
CA GLY A 68 3.90 -14.67 0.48
C GLY A 68 2.61 -15.33 0.95
N SER A 69 1.54 -15.38 0.13
CA SER A 69 0.23 -15.83 0.61
C SER A 69 -0.42 -17.00 -0.14
N LEU A 70 0.05 -17.36 -1.34
CA LEU A 70 -0.61 -18.36 -2.18
C LEU A 70 -0.76 -19.72 -1.47
N PHE A 71 0.33 -20.22 -0.86
CA PHE A 71 0.37 -21.52 -0.18
C PHE A 71 0.09 -21.43 1.33
N ASN A 72 -0.76 -20.48 1.75
CA ASN A 72 -1.19 -20.42 3.14
C ASN A 72 -2.21 -21.53 3.45
N ARG A 73 -1.85 -22.53 4.26
CA ARG A 73 -2.74 -23.66 4.66
C ARG A 73 -4.07 -23.25 5.28
N HIS A 74 -4.17 -22.07 5.89
CA HIS A 74 -5.43 -21.59 6.45
C HIS A 74 -6.40 -21.04 5.39
N TRP A 75 -5.92 -20.76 4.18
CA TRP A 75 -6.70 -20.18 3.08
C TRP A 75 -6.77 -21.10 1.88
N ASN A 76 -5.64 -21.71 1.50
CA ASN A 76 -5.55 -22.79 0.54
C ASN A 76 -5.89 -24.11 1.24
N HIS A 77 -7.12 -24.56 1.05
CA HIS A 77 -7.64 -25.81 1.60
C HIS A 77 -8.69 -26.36 0.63
N ASP A 78 -9.10 -27.61 0.79
CA ASP A 78 -10.00 -28.28 -0.16
C ASP A 78 -11.32 -27.55 -0.41
N GLN A 79 -11.84 -26.79 0.56
CA GLN A 79 -13.06 -26.00 0.36
C GLN A 79 -12.85 -24.72 -0.47
N SER A 80 -11.64 -24.21 -0.60
CA SER A 80 -11.32 -23.02 -1.42
C SER A 80 -10.89 -23.42 -2.83
N GLU A 81 -10.46 -24.68 -3.02
CA GLU A 81 -10.09 -25.30 -4.29
C GLU A 81 -9.09 -24.45 -5.10
N TRP A 82 -8.16 -23.77 -4.41
CA TRP A 82 -7.12 -23.00 -5.10
C TRP A 82 -6.20 -23.94 -5.88
N ASN A 83 -5.89 -25.12 -5.34
CA ASN A 83 -5.21 -26.23 -6.01
C ASN A 83 -5.83 -26.65 -7.35
N ARG A 84 -7.13 -26.38 -7.57
CA ARG A 84 -7.83 -26.69 -8.81
C ARG A 84 -7.98 -25.49 -9.75
N TYR A 85 -8.28 -24.31 -9.20
CA TYR A 85 -8.72 -23.16 -9.99
C TYR A 85 -7.73 -22.00 -10.02
N VAL A 86 -6.67 -22.04 -9.21
CA VAL A 86 -5.67 -20.98 -9.09
C VAL A 86 -4.29 -21.53 -9.41
N GLU A 87 -3.79 -22.47 -8.61
CA GLU A 87 -2.43 -23.01 -8.68
C GLU A 87 -2.02 -23.56 -10.05
N PRO A 88 -2.86 -24.32 -10.78
CA PRO A 88 -2.48 -24.85 -12.09
C PRO A 88 -2.17 -23.74 -13.12
N PHE A 89 -2.78 -22.57 -12.93
CA PHE A 89 -2.74 -21.49 -13.90
C PHE A 89 -1.69 -20.44 -13.57
N VAL A 90 -1.27 -20.32 -12.30
CA VAL A 90 -0.28 -19.31 -11.89
C VAL A 90 1.15 -19.87 -11.92
N ASN A 91 2.11 -19.05 -12.34
CA ASN A 91 3.51 -19.44 -12.32
C ASN A 91 4.09 -19.33 -10.90
N GLU A 92 4.51 -20.46 -10.36
CA GLU A 92 5.13 -20.60 -9.03
C GLU A 92 6.36 -19.69 -8.80
N ALA A 93 7.09 -19.30 -9.86
CA ALA A 93 8.26 -18.42 -9.77
C ALA A 93 7.94 -17.01 -9.26
N TYR A 94 6.67 -16.60 -9.24
CA TYR A 94 6.19 -15.30 -8.75
C TYR A 94 5.76 -15.33 -7.27
N PHE A 95 5.83 -16.48 -6.61
CA PHE A 95 5.39 -16.69 -5.23
C PHE A 95 6.48 -17.38 -4.41
N ILE A 96 6.33 -17.35 -3.08
CA ILE A 96 7.10 -18.24 -2.21
C ILE A 96 6.53 -19.64 -2.38
N SER A 97 7.24 -20.49 -3.12
CA SER A 97 6.76 -21.77 -3.61
C SER A 97 7.86 -22.84 -3.60
N GLU A 98 7.50 -24.08 -3.93
CA GLU A 98 8.44 -25.12 -4.35
C GLU A 98 8.41 -25.34 -5.86
N PRO A 99 9.56 -25.62 -6.51
CA PRO A 99 9.58 -26.00 -7.91
C PRO A 99 8.72 -27.25 -8.20
N GLY A 100 7.92 -27.20 -9.27
CA GLY A 100 7.07 -28.30 -9.71
C GLY A 100 5.67 -28.34 -9.07
N THR A 101 5.35 -27.41 -8.17
CA THR A 101 4.03 -27.33 -7.52
C THR A 101 2.94 -27.06 -8.55
N ARG A 102 3.21 -26.18 -9.53
CA ARG A 102 2.24 -25.88 -10.59
C ARG A 102 1.89 -27.11 -11.43
N ASP A 103 2.90 -27.89 -11.81
CA ASP A 103 2.72 -29.06 -12.67
C ASP A 103 1.96 -30.17 -11.94
N ALA A 104 2.28 -30.39 -10.65
CA ALA A 104 1.52 -31.30 -9.78
C ALA A 104 0.06 -30.83 -9.61
N ALA A 105 -0.18 -29.53 -9.44
CA ALA A 105 -1.53 -28.98 -9.35
C ALA A 105 -2.31 -29.18 -10.66
N HIS A 106 -1.64 -29.04 -11.80
CA HIS A 106 -2.22 -29.33 -13.11
C HIS A 106 -2.60 -30.81 -13.25
N GLY A 107 -1.70 -31.73 -12.88
CA GLY A 107 -1.95 -33.17 -12.88
C GLY A 107 -3.16 -33.55 -12.02
N TYR A 108 -3.20 -33.05 -10.78
CA TYR A 108 -4.35 -33.23 -9.88
C TYR A 108 -5.65 -32.67 -10.48
N ALA A 109 -5.63 -31.45 -11.03
CA ALA A 109 -6.82 -30.84 -11.62
C ALA A 109 -7.32 -31.54 -12.90
N GLU A 110 -6.43 -32.22 -13.62
CA GLU A 110 -6.75 -33.03 -14.80
C GLU A 110 -7.32 -34.40 -14.42
N ALA A 111 -6.68 -35.10 -13.48
CA ALA A 111 -7.17 -36.35 -12.91
C ALA A 111 -8.59 -36.18 -12.32
N LEU A 112 -8.82 -35.07 -11.59
CA LEU A 112 -10.14 -34.77 -11.03
C LEU A 112 -11.19 -34.49 -12.12
N ARG A 113 -10.81 -33.82 -13.21
CA ARG A 113 -11.70 -33.58 -14.37
C ARG A 113 -12.08 -34.90 -15.04
N LYS A 114 -11.13 -35.83 -15.22
CA LYS A 114 -11.35 -37.17 -15.77
C LYS A 114 -12.29 -38.00 -14.87
N LEU A 115 -12.08 -37.96 -13.55
CA LEU A 115 -12.96 -38.61 -12.57
C LEU A 115 -14.39 -38.05 -12.65
N GLN A 116 -14.54 -36.73 -12.70
CA GLN A 116 -15.86 -36.09 -12.84
C GLN A 116 -16.56 -36.49 -14.15
N GLY A 117 -15.85 -36.47 -15.28
CA GLY A 117 -16.41 -36.92 -16.57
C GLY A 117 -16.89 -38.37 -16.51
N THR A 118 -16.14 -39.26 -15.87
CA THR A 118 -16.53 -40.67 -15.69
C THR A 118 -17.74 -40.83 -14.76
N ARG A 119 -17.88 -39.97 -13.73
CA ARG A 119 -19.09 -39.93 -12.87
C ARG A 119 -20.31 -39.40 -13.62
N ASP A 120 -20.14 -38.44 -14.50
CA ASP A 120 -21.23 -37.93 -15.36
C ASP A 120 -21.68 -39.01 -16.36
N GLU A 121 -20.74 -39.78 -16.93
CA GLU A 121 -21.05 -40.98 -17.73
C GLU A 121 -21.88 -41.98 -16.94
N LEU A 122 -21.50 -42.27 -15.69
CA LEU A 122 -22.27 -43.17 -14.80
C LEU A 122 -23.70 -42.64 -14.57
N GLN A 123 -23.86 -41.34 -14.31
CA GLN A 123 -25.19 -40.74 -14.11
C GLN A 123 -26.05 -40.79 -15.37
N ALA A 124 -25.45 -40.58 -16.55
CA ALA A 124 -26.14 -40.70 -17.82
C ALA A 124 -26.57 -42.15 -18.08
N GLN A 125 -25.69 -43.12 -17.83
CA GLN A 125 -25.99 -44.54 -17.98
C GLN A 125 -27.08 -45.00 -17.01
N ALA A 126 -27.02 -44.57 -15.74
CA ALA A 126 -28.05 -44.89 -14.75
C ALA A 126 -29.45 -44.41 -15.17
N LYS A 127 -29.56 -43.25 -15.86
CA LYS A 127 -30.83 -42.78 -16.42
C LYS A 127 -31.33 -43.67 -17.57
N ILE A 128 -30.42 -44.16 -18.42
CA ILE A 128 -30.73 -45.08 -19.52
C ILE A 128 -31.21 -46.42 -18.97
N ASP A 129 -30.48 -47.00 -18.03
CA ASP A 129 -30.80 -48.28 -17.39
C ASP A 129 -32.15 -48.21 -16.67
N HIS A 130 -32.41 -47.13 -15.92
CA HIS A 130 -33.71 -46.88 -15.29
C HIS A 130 -34.85 -46.78 -16.32
N GLY A 131 -34.65 -46.07 -17.44
CA GLY A 131 -35.63 -45.97 -18.53
C GLY A 131 -35.93 -47.32 -19.21
N LYS A 132 -35.01 -48.29 -19.13
CA LYS A 132 -35.15 -49.64 -19.68
C LYS A 132 -35.60 -50.68 -18.65
N GLY A 133 -35.78 -50.30 -17.38
CA GLY A 133 -36.09 -51.23 -16.29
C GLY A 133 -34.95 -52.19 -15.93
N ILE A 134 -33.70 -51.85 -16.30
CA ILE A 134 -32.51 -52.65 -16.01
C ILE A 134 -31.94 -52.18 -14.66
N VAL A 135 -31.79 -53.09 -13.70
CA VAL A 135 -31.33 -52.78 -12.35
C VAL A 135 -29.80 -52.91 -12.21
N ASP A 136 -29.16 -53.76 -13.02
CA ASP A 136 -27.72 -54.04 -12.92
C ASP A 136 -27.13 -54.36 -14.29
N SER A 137 -26.52 -53.37 -14.96
CA SER A 137 -25.92 -53.53 -16.29
C SER A 137 -24.40 -53.76 -16.21
N ALA A 138 -23.86 -54.58 -17.11
CA ALA A 138 -22.41 -54.80 -17.22
C ALA A 138 -21.65 -53.50 -17.53
N GLU A 139 -22.30 -52.59 -18.25
CA GLU A 139 -21.78 -51.26 -18.60
C GLU A 139 -21.65 -50.37 -17.35
N THR A 140 -22.67 -50.35 -16.48
CA THR A 140 -22.61 -49.66 -15.19
C THR A 140 -21.48 -50.18 -14.30
N LYS A 141 -21.24 -51.51 -14.26
CA LYS A 141 -20.10 -52.10 -13.53
C LYS A 141 -18.74 -51.70 -14.12
N ALA A 142 -18.61 -51.67 -15.45
CA ALA A 142 -17.40 -51.25 -16.11
C ALA A 142 -17.07 -49.76 -15.84
N ILE A 143 -18.09 -48.89 -15.85
CA ILE A 143 -17.91 -47.47 -15.50
C ILE A 143 -17.53 -47.31 -14.02
N GLN A 144 -18.13 -48.09 -13.11
CA GLN A 144 -17.76 -48.08 -11.69
C GLN A 144 -16.31 -48.53 -11.45
N ALA A 145 -15.81 -49.54 -12.18
CA ALA A 145 -14.40 -49.93 -12.12
C ALA A 145 -13.46 -48.81 -12.58
N ARG A 146 -13.79 -48.14 -13.70
CA ARG A 146 -13.05 -46.96 -14.18
C ARG A 146 -13.05 -45.81 -13.17
N ILE A 147 -14.15 -45.61 -12.44
CA ILE A 147 -14.23 -44.62 -11.35
C ILE A 147 -13.27 -44.99 -10.22
N ALA A 148 -13.23 -46.26 -9.80
CA ALA A 148 -12.29 -46.70 -8.75
C ALA A 148 -10.82 -46.50 -9.16
N GLU A 149 -10.47 -46.81 -10.41
CA GLU A 149 -9.13 -46.54 -10.95
C GLU A 149 -8.80 -45.04 -10.98
N ALA A 150 -9.75 -44.21 -11.45
CA ALA A 150 -9.58 -42.76 -11.49
C ALA A 150 -9.51 -42.14 -10.07
N GLU A 151 -10.18 -42.72 -9.08
CA GLU A 151 -10.06 -42.30 -7.67
C GLU A 151 -8.66 -42.59 -7.10
N ILE A 152 -8.05 -43.72 -7.47
CA ILE A 152 -6.67 -44.05 -7.10
C ILE A 152 -5.68 -43.06 -7.77
N GLU A 153 -5.87 -42.78 -9.07
CA GLU A 153 -5.08 -41.79 -9.81
C GLU A 153 -5.17 -40.41 -9.14
N VAL A 154 -6.38 -39.94 -8.83
CA VAL A 154 -6.61 -38.65 -8.14
C VAL A 154 -5.96 -38.63 -6.76
N ALA A 155 -6.03 -39.72 -5.99
CA ALA A 155 -5.40 -39.80 -4.68
C ALA A 155 -3.87 -39.73 -4.77
N GLY A 156 -3.26 -40.39 -5.76
CA GLY A 156 -1.82 -40.34 -6.02
C GLY A 156 -1.35 -38.94 -6.41
N GLU A 157 -2.02 -38.31 -7.38
CA GLU A 157 -1.73 -36.92 -7.79
C GLU A 157 -1.91 -35.94 -6.62
N ARG A 158 -2.93 -36.15 -5.80
CA ARG A 158 -3.16 -35.31 -4.63
C ARG A 158 -2.05 -35.42 -3.59
N GLN A 159 -1.58 -36.64 -3.32
CA GLN A 159 -0.50 -36.87 -2.38
C GLN A 159 0.81 -36.21 -2.85
N ALA A 160 1.13 -36.29 -4.15
CA ALA A 160 2.29 -35.64 -4.72
C ALA A 160 2.22 -34.10 -4.59
N LEU A 161 1.03 -33.54 -4.84
CA LEU A 161 0.78 -32.11 -4.65
C LEU A 161 0.90 -31.69 -3.18
N ASP A 162 0.31 -32.45 -2.25
CA ASP A 162 0.35 -32.15 -0.81
C ASP A 162 1.78 -32.12 -0.25
N GLU A 163 2.71 -32.93 -0.78
CA GLU A 163 4.11 -32.89 -0.36
C GLU A 163 4.78 -31.56 -0.75
N LEU A 164 4.53 -31.08 -1.97
CA LEU A 164 5.08 -29.83 -2.48
C LEU A 164 4.41 -28.60 -1.84
N GLU A 165 3.08 -28.59 -1.75
CA GLU A 165 2.32 -27.58 -1.01
C GLU A 165 2.75 -27.56 0.47
N GLY A 166 3.06 -28.72 1.04
CA GLY A 166 3.52 -28.87 2.41
C GLY A 166 4.80 -28.07 2.69
N LYS A 167 5.80 -28.21 1.82
CA LYS A 167 7.09 -27.49 1.89
C LYS A 167 6.93 -25.99 1.62
N ALA A 168 6.13 -25.63 0.61
CA ALA A 168 5.83 -24.22 0.32
C ALA A 168 5.10 -23.54 1.49
N ALA A 169 4.17 -24.25 2.11
CA ALA A 169 3.42 -23.76 3.26
C ALA A 169 4.31 -23.50 4.48
N GLU A 170 5.36 -24.31 4.73
CA GLU A 170 6.30 -24.03 5.82
C GLU A 170 7.05 -22.71 5.62
N LYS A 171 7.47 -22.41 4.38
CA LYS A 171 8.10 -21.13 4.04
C LYS A 171 7.13 -19.96 4.27
N VAL A 172 5.88 -20.12 3.83
CA VAL A 172 4.81 -19.12 4.02
C VAL A 172 4.48 -18.95 5.50
N GLU A 173 4.39 -20.02 6.29
CA GLU A 173 4.07 -19.97 7.71
C GLU A 173 5.12 -19.18 8.49
N ARG A 174 6.42 -19.36 8.17
CA ARG A 174 7.52 -18.55 8.74
C ARG A 174 7.34 -17.06 8.44
N PHE A 175 6.93 -16.71 7.22
CA PHE A 175 6.62 -15.33 6.84
C PHE A 175 5.39 -14.78 7.61
N ARG A 176 4.34 -15.58 7.77
CA ARG A 176 3.08 -15.14 8.40
C ARG A 176 3.18 -14.99 9.91
N ARG A 177 3.86 -15.92 10.59
CA ARG A 177 4.06 -15.92 12.05
C ARG A 177 5.26 -15.08 12.50
N GLY A 178 6.23 -14.90 11.61
CA GLY A 178 7.49 -14.22 11.92
C GLY A 178 8.51 -15.13 12.60
N LEU A 179 9.75 -14.63 12.70
CA LEU A 179 10.88 -15.34 13.30
C LEU A 179 10.83 -15.27 14.84
N PRO A 180 11.49 -16.19 15.55
CA PRO A 180 11.80 -16.03 16.97
C PRO A 180 12.63 -14.77 17.23
N ARG A 181 12.51 -14.15 18.40
CA ARG A 181 13.19 -12.87 18.73
C ARG A 181 14.69 -12.87 18.41
N GLY A 182 15.38 -13.96 18.73
CA GLY A 182 16.81 -14.15 18.46
C GLY A 182 17.20 -14.30 16.99
N MET A 183 16.23 -14.36 16.06
CA MET A 183 16.42 -14.50 14.60
C MET A 183 15.83 -13.32 13.78
N ARG A 184 15.03 -12.44 14.40
CA ARG A 184 14.46 -11.23 13.76
C ARG A 184 15.51 -10.18 13.37
N ALA A 185 15.35 -9.56 12.21
CA ALA A 185 16.02 -8.30 11.92
C ALA A 185 15.43 -7.20 12.81
N PHE A 186 16.26 -6.35 13.41
CA PHE A 186 15.80 -5.08 13.94
C PHE A 186 15.98 -4.02 12.85
N PRO A 187 15.00 -3.16 12.54
CA PRO A 187 15.11 -2.21 11.43
C PRO A 187 16.08 -1.06 11.76
N GLY A 188 17.38 -1.32 11.70
CA GLY A 188 18.46 -0.34 11.61
C GLY A 188 18.55 0.70 12.74
N VAL A 189 18.95 1.92 12.36
CA VAL A 189 19.17 3.12 13.21
C VAL A 189 17.84 3.72 13.70
N VAL A 190 16.71 3.05 13.46
CA VAL A 190 15.38 3.56 13.82
C VAL A 190 14.91 2.86 15.10
N PRO A 191 14.46 3.60 16.12
CA PRO A 191 13.83 3.02 17.28
C PRO A 191 12.64 2.15 16.86
N THR A 192 12.60 0.92 17.34
CA THR A 192 11.43 0.06 17.16
C THR A 192 10.30 0.52 18.08
N MET A 193 9.08 0.05 17.81
CA MET A 193 7.93 0.32 18.70
C MET A 193 8.12 -0.27 20.11
N ASP A 194 9.01 -1.25 20.24
CA ASP A 194 9.39 -1.84 21.51
C ASP A 194 10.54 -1.06 22.19
N ASP A 195 11.28 -0.21 21.48
CA ASP A 195 12.37 0.56 22.09
C ASP A 195 11.86 1.79 22.85
N ASP A 196 12.44 2.05 24.02
CA ASP A 196 12.59 3.42 24.50
C ASP A 196 13.99 3.94 24.15
N ALA A 197 14.23 5.23 24.44
CA ALA A 197 15.52 5.84 24.17
C ALA A 197 16.67 5.03 24.82
N SER A 198 16.51 4.56 26.06
CA SER A 198 17.56 3.79 26.74
C SER A 198 17.82 2.44 26.07
N ALA A 199 16.79 1.68 25.74
CA ALA A 199 16.91 0.36 25.11
C ALA A 199 17.52 0.49 23.71
N TYR A 200 17.14 1.53 22.96
CA TYR A 200 17.72 1.85 21.65
C TYR A 200 19.23 2.11 21.74
N PHE A 201 19.66 3.01 22.65
CA PHE A 201 21.09 3.32 22.80
C PHE A 201 21.90 2.16 23.38
N ARG A 202 21.32 1.35 24.29
CA ARG A 202 21.97 0.11 24.77
C ARG A 202 22.18 -0.89 23.63
N ARG A 203 21.19 -1.07 22.75
CA ARG A 203 21.33 -1.92 21.56
C ARG A 203 22.40 -1.40 20.61
N LEU A 204 22.43 -0.09 20.35
CA LEU A 204 23.47 0.53 19.53
C LEU A 204 24.86 0.37 20.14
N GLY A 205 24.95 0.49 21.47
CA GLY A 205 26.15 0.21 22.26
C GLY A 205 26.63 -1.23 22.04
N ARG A 206 25.75 -2.22 22.17
CA ARG A 206 26.10 -3.64 21.92
C ARG A 206 26.64 -3.88 20.52
N LEU A 207 26.07 -3.24 19.49
CA LEU A 207 26.61 -3.33 18.13
C LEU A 207 28.02 -2.74 18.04
N TRP A 208 28.23 -1.55 18.61
CA TRP A 208 29.51 -0.85 18.54
C TRP A 208 30.62 -1.58 19.31
N HIS A 209 30.33 -1.95 20.57
CA HIS A 209 31.22 -2.73 21.43
C HIS A 209 31.48 -4.11 20.86
N GLY A 210 30.43 -4.79 20.40
CA GLY A 210 30.50 -6.10 19.77
C GLY A 210 31.34 -6.14 18.50
N LYS A 211 31.24 -5.12 17.64
CA LYS A 211 32.07 -5.02 16.43
C LYS A 211 33.56 -4.86 16.76
N ARG A 212 33.89 -4.07 17.78
CA ARG A 212 35.29 -3.91 18.22
C ARG A 212 35.84 -5.20 18.81
N ALA A 213 35.05 -5.90 19.61
CA ALA A 213 35.41 -7.19 20.15
C ALA A 213 35.56 -8.26 19.04
N ALA A 214 34.66 -8.27 18.05
CA ALA A 214 34.76 -9.18 16.91
C ALA A 214 36.04 -8.93 16.09
N GLY A 215 36.39 -7.67 15.82
CA GLY A 215 37.64 -7.32 15.16
C GLY A 215 38.87 -7.80 15.92
N ALA A 216 38.88 -7.65 17.25
CA ALA A 216 39.99 -8.15 18.08
C ALA A 216 40.07 -9.70 18.09
N ILE A 217 38.94 -10.41 17.99
CA ILE A 217 38.94 -11.87 17.83
C ILE A 217 39.43 -12.27 16.42
N GLU A 218 39.03 -11.55 15.37
CA GLU A 218 39.54 -11.76 14.01
C GLU A 218 41.07 -11.56 13.94
N ASP A 219 41.59 -10.52 14.61
CA ASP A 219 43.04 -10.30 14.75
C ASP A 219 43.72 -11.50 15.46
N ALA A 220 43.09 -12.06 16.50
CA ALA A 220 43.56 -13.26 17.17
C ALA A 220 43.58 -14.49 16.25
N LEU A 221 42.52 -14.68 15.46
CA LEU A 221 42.43 -15.76 14.46
C LEU A 221 43.50 -15.63 13.38
N ASP A 222 43.81 -14.41 12.94
CA ASP A 222 44.86 -14.15 11.95
C ASP A 222 46.26 -14.46 12.49
N ILE A 223 46.54 -14.13 13.75
CA ILE A 223 47.79 -14.55 14.44
C ILE A 223 47.90 -16.09 14.46
N LEU A 224 46.79 -16.80 14.67
CA LEU A 224 46.75 -18.26 14.74
C LEU A 224 46.85 -18.97 13.39
N LYS A 225 46.58 -18.30 12.26
CA LYS A 225 46.70 -18.88 10.91
C LYS A 225 48.16 -19.22 10.53
N GLY A 226 49.13 -18.51 11.10
CA GLY A 226 50.56 -18.70 10.81
C GLY A 226 51.25 -19.80 11.63
N GLY A 227 50.55 -20.47 12.56
CA GLY A 227 51.14 -21.42 13.52
C GLY A 227 50.88 -22.90 13.25
N PRO A 228 51.61 -23.81 13.93
CA PRO A 228 51.42 -25.26 13.82
C PRO A 228 50.01 -25.67 14.28
N VAL A 229 49.35 -26.56 13.51
CA VAL A 229 47.93 -26.90 13.68
C VAL A 229 47.66 -27.68 14.97
N ASP A 230 48.52 -28.63 15.30
CA ASP A 230 48.33 -29.60 16.40
C ASP A 230 49.18 -29.29 17.64
N ALA A 231 49.80 -28.11 17.69
CA ALA A 231 50.61 -27.66 18.82
C ALA A 231 50.11 -26.31 19.36
N PRO A 232 50.42 -25.97 20.63
CA PRO A 232 50.17 -24.64 21.15
C PRO A 232 50.91 -23.57 20.33
N PRO A 233 50.34 -22.35 20.21
CA PRO A 233 51.00 -21.26 19.49
C PRO A 233 52.35 -20.92 20.15
N PRO A 234 53.38 -20.51 19.37
CA PRO A 234 54.65 -20.03 19.91
C PRO A 234 54.43 -18.93 20.96
N ALA A 235 55.30 -18.84 21.97
CA ALA A 235 55.09 -17.95 23.12
C ALA A 235 54.78 -16.48 22.77
N GLU A 236 55.39 -15.96 21.69
CA GLU A 236 55.13 -14.61 21.19
C GLU A 236 53.73 -14.48 20.57
N ALA A 237 53.31 -15.46 19.76
CA ALA A 237 51.97 -15.53 19.19
C ALA A 237 50.90 -15.75 20.28
N ALA A 238 51.18 -16.60 21.29
CA ALA A 238 50.29 -16.81 22.44
C ALA A 238 50.09 -15.51 23.24
N LYS A 239 51.15 -14.70 23.41
CA LYS A 239 51.06 -13.39 24.07
C LYS A 239 50.24 -12.39 23.24
N GLY A 240 50.43 -12.38 21.92
CA GLY A 240 49.63 -11.56 21.00
C GLY A 240 48.14 -11.91 21.05
N VAL A 241 47.81 -13.20 20.97
CA VAL A 241 46.44 -13.72 21.08
C VAL A 241 45.84 -13.40 22.44
N ARG A 242 46.57 -13.58 23.53
CA ARG A 242 46.09 -13.21 24.87
C ARG A 242 45.73 -11.73 24.95
N GLY A 243 46.60 -10.85 24.46
CA GLY A 243 46.37 -9.40 24.48
C GLY A 243 45.14 -8.97 23.66
N THR A 244 44.92 -9.58 22.50
CA THR A 244 43.73 -9.28 21.67
C THR A 244 42.44 -9.83 22.29
N LEU A 245 42.47 -11.00 22.95
CA LEU A 245 41.30 -11.54 23.65
C LEU A 245 40.94 -10.74 24.91
N GLU A 246 41.93 -10.28 25.68
CA GLU A 246 41.71 -9.36 26.81
C GLU A 246 41.09 -8.04 26.32
N ALA A 247 41.60 -7.46 25.23
CA ALA A 247 41.01 -6.27 24.61
C ALA A 247 39.57 -6.50 24.11
N ALA A 248 39.26 -7.68 23.57
CA ALA A 248 37.91 -8.05 23.16
C ALA A 248 36.95 -8.11 24.35
N ALA A 249 37.38 -8.69 25.48
CA ALA A 249 36.62 -8.73 26.73
C ALA A 249 36.35 -7.32 27.28
N ASP A 250 37.37 -6.46 27.29
CA ASP A 250 37.25 -5.07 27.74
C ASP A 250 36.28 -4.25 26.88
N HIS A 251 36.27 -4.48 25.56
CA HIS A 251 35.32 -3.85 24.67
C HIS A 251 33.87 -4.24 24.97
N LEU A 252 33.60 -5.49 25.35
CA LEU A 252 32.25 -5.97 25.69
C LEU A 252 31.82 -5.63 27.12
N GLY A 253 32.75 -5.40 28.05
CA GLY A 253 32.50 -5.14 29.47
C GLY A 253 31.35 -4.15 29.77
N PRO A 254 31.31 -2.96 29.14
CA PRO A 254 30.23 -1.99 29.36
C PRO A 254 28.83 -2.51 29.01
N SER A 255 28.72 -3.47 28.09
CA SER A 255 27.46 -4.07 27.65
C SER A 255 27.01 -5.25 28.51
N ALA A 256 27.87 -5.75 29.40
CA ALA A 256 27.57 -6.85 30.33
C ALA A 256 26.89 -6.39 31.63
N SER A 257 26.98 -5.09 31.97
CA SER A 257 26.43 -4.56 33.23
C SER A 257 24.90 -4.57 33.25
N ASP A 258 24.31 -5.16 34.29
CA ASP A 258 22.87 -5.33 34.47
C ASP A 258 22.28 -4.61 35.70
N GLN A 259 23.10 -3.97 36.54
CA GLN A 259 22.68 -3.34 37.80
C GLN A 259 21.49 -2.36 37.63
N ASP A 260 21.59 -1.43 36.68
CA ASP A 260 20.52 -0.46 36.39
C ASP A 260 19.22 -1.15 35.91
N LEU A 261 19.35 -2.25 35.16
CA LEU A 261 18.21 -2.97 34.61
C LEU A 261 17.49 -3.74 35.72
N GLN A 262 18.24 -4.32 36.66
CA GLN A 262 17.69 -4.97 37.85
C GLN A 262 16.96 -3.97 38.75
N ALA A 263 17.52 -2.78 38.97
CA ALA A 263 16.85 -1.71 39.71
C ALA A 263 15.54 -1.28 39.03
N THR A 264 15.59 -1.03 37.72
CA THR A 264 14.40 -0.68 36.92
C THR A 264 13.34 -1.80 36.96
N ARG A 265 13.75 -3.07 36.97
CA ARG A 265 12.83 -4.20 37.07
C ARG A 265 12.08 -4.20 38.39
N ALA A 266 12.77 -3.96 39.50
CA ALA A 266 12.17 -3.91 40.82
C ALA A 266 11.12 -2.81 40.91
N GLU A 267 11.40 -1.61 40.36
CA GLU A 267 10.44 -0.51 40.26
C GLU A 267 9.21 -0.88 39.43
N LEU A 268 9.41 -1.48 38.25
CA LEU A 268 8.31 -1.90 37.37
C LEU A 268 7.45 -3.00 38.00
N GLN A 269 8.05 -3.93 38.75
CA GLN A 269 7.32 -4.98 39.47
C GLN A 269 6.52 -4.41 40.64
N ALA A 270 7.07 -3.44 41.37
CA ALA A 270 6.35 -2.74 42.44
C ALA A 270 5.13 -1.99 41.89
N ALA A 271 5.30 -1.24 40.79
CA ALA A 271 4.20 -0.57 40.10
C ALA A 271 3.15 -1.56 39.58
N ALA A 272 3.56 -2.76 39.15
CA ALA A 272 2.64 -3.79 38.67
C ALA A 272 1.79 -4.36 39.80
N ALA A 273 2.40 -4.59 40.96
CA ALA A 273 1.71 -5.06 42.14
C ALA A 273 0.69 -4.02 42.65
N GLU A 274 1.08 -2.75 42.69
CA GLU A 274 0.18 -1.64 43.08
C GLU A 274 -1.03 -1.54 42.15
N LEU A 275 -0.78 -1.57 40.83
CA LEU A 275 -1.82 -1.50 39.82
C LEU A 275 -2.75 -2.72 39.85
N ALA A 276 -2.21 -3.92 40.06
CA ALA A 276 -2.99 -5.13 40.22
C ALA A 276 -3.91 -5.05 41.46
N ALA A 277 -3.39 -4.51 42.57
CA ALA A 277 -4.17 -4.27 43.77
C ALA A 277 -5.30 -3.24 43.52
N GLU A 278 -5.03 -2.15 42.78
CA GLU A 278 -6.05 -1.16 42.42
C GLU A 278 -7.15 -1.76 41.53
N VAL A 279 -6.76 -2.56 40.52
CA VAL A 279 -7.71 -3.27 39.64
C VAL A 279 -8.57 -4.24 40.43
N SER A 280 -8.00 -4.94 41.42
CA SER A 280 -8.76 -5.83 42.31
C SER A 280 -9.77 -5.05 43.14
N ARG A 281 -9.33 -4.00 43.85
CA ARG A 281 -10.22 -3.14 44.66
C ARG A 281 -11.37 -2.57 43.84
N LEU A 282 -11.11 -2.14 42.61
CA LEU A 282 -12.15 -1.63 41.71
C LEU A 282 -13.13 -2.71 41.25
N LYS A 283 -12.66 -3.93 41.01
CA LYS A 283 -13.56 -5.06 40.70
C LYS A 283 -14.47 -5.34 41.88
N ASP A 284 -13.93 -5.35 43.10
CA ASP A 284 -14.68 -5.60 44.32
C ASP A 284 -15.74 -4.51 44.54
N GLN A 285 -15.38 -3.23 44.39
CA GLN A 285 -16.31 -2.10 44.43
C GLN A 285 -17.43 -2.22 43.39
N VAL A 286 -17.11 -2.63 42.16
CA VAL A 286 -18.13 -2.82 41.12
C VAL A 286 -19.07 -3.97 41.47
N VAL A 287 -18.57 -5.06 42.07
CA VAL A 287 -19.41 -6.18 42.53
C VAL A 287 -20.34 -5.73 43.66
N GLU A 288 -19.82 -5.02 44.65
CA GLU A 288 -20.58 -4.48 45.79
C GLU A 288 -21.71 -3.53 45.33
N LEU A 289 -21.39 -2.56 44.47
CA LEU A 289 -22.40 -1.64 43.91
C LEU A 289 -23.45 -2.36 43.06
N ASN A 290 -23.07 -3.44 42.36
CA ASN A 290 -24.04 -4.26 41.62
C ASN A 290 -24.96 -5.05 42.56
N GLN A 291 -24.49 -5.48 43.72
CA GLN A 291 -25.32 -6.13 44.74
C GLN A 291 -26.27 -5.12 45.40
N GLU A 292 -25.78 -3.93 45.77
CA GLU A 292 -26.61 -2.84 46.33
C GLU A 292 -27.70 -2.42 45.34
N LYS A 293 -27.34 -2.28 44.05
CA LYS A 293 -28.28 -1.93 42.99
C LYS A 293 -29.45 -2.91 42.86
N ARG A 294 -29.26 -4.20 43.17
CA ARG A 294 -30.32 -5.24 43.07
C ARG A 294 -31.38 -5.13 44.16
N SER A 295 -31.09 -4.47 45.28
CA SER A 295 -31.94 -4.43 46.47
C SER A 295 -32.51 -3.04 46.79
N THR A 296 -32.33 -2.06 45.90
CA THR A 296 -32.68 -0.66 46.15
C THR A 296 -33.78 -0.10 45.23
N SER A 297 -34.26 1.11 45.50
CA SER A 297 -35.29 1.79 44.71
C SER A 297 -34.82 2.19 43.31
N VAL A 298 -35.75 2.41 42.37
CA VAL A 298 -35.43 2.72 40.97
C VAL A 298 -34.58 3.98 40.79
N GLU A 299 -34.81 5.01 41.61
CA GLU A 299 -34.05 6.26 41.57
C GLU A 299 -32.60 6.06 42.05
N ARG A 300 -32.42 5.37 43.19
CA ARG A 300 -31.10 5.03 43.72
C ARG A 300 -30.33 4.07 42.80
N ALA A 301 -31.04 3.15 42.14
CA ALA A 301 -30.45 2.24 41.16
C ALA A 301 -29.87 2.98 39.93
N ARG A 302 -30.43 4.13 39.53
CA ARG A 302 -29.87 4.99 38.46
C ARG A 302 -28.59 5.69 38.91
N GLU A 303 -28.53 6.17 40.16
CA GLU A 303 -27.30 6.76 40.72
C GLU A 303 -26.16 5.73 40.80
N LEU A 304 -26.46 4.54 41.31
CA LEU A 304 -25.50 3.43 41.39
C LEU A 304 -25.02 3.00 40.00
N GLN A 305 -25.90 2.99 38.99
CA GLN A 305 -25.51 2.73 37.60
C GLN A 305 -24.50 3.76 37.08
N ASN A 306 -24.72 5.06 37.34
CA ASN A 306 -23.79 6.11 36.94
C ASN A 306 -22.41 5.95 37.62
N GLN A 307 -22.37 5.49 38.87
CA GLN A 307 -21.12 5.19 39.57
C GLN A 307 -20.41 3.98 38.97
N ILE A 308 -21.14 2.89 38.71
CA ILE A 308 -20.63 1.69 38.03
C ILE A 308 -20.02 2.07 36.66
N ASP A 309 -20.68 2.93 35.89
CA ASP A 309 -20.17 3.38 34.59
C ASP A 309 -18.86 4.20 34.72
N ARG A 310 -18.73 5.02 35.76
CA ARG A 310 -17.47 5.75 36.05
C ARG A 310 -16.35 4.78 36.44
N LEU A 311 -16.63 3.79 37.28
CA LEU A 311 -15.65 2.78 37.69
C LEU A 311 -15.23 1.89 36.52
N ASN A 312 -16.17 1.48 35.66
CA ASN A 312 -15.88 0.72 34.44
C ASN A 312 -14.98 1.51 33.48
N LYS A 313 -15.19 2.83 33.34
CA LYS A 313 -14.28 3.70 32.56
C LYS A 313 -12.88 3.79 33.19
N ARG A 314 -12.77 3.82 34.52
CA ARG A 314 -11.47 3.79 35.23
C ARG A 314 -10.79 2.43 35.02
N LYS A 315 -11.51 1.32 35.14
CA LYS A 315 -11.01 -0.03 34.84
C LYS A 315 -10.41 -0.13 33.44
N ILE A 316 -11.09 0.39 32.42
CA ILE A 316 -10.56 0.43 31.03
C ILE A 316 -9.25 1.23 30.93
N ARG A 317 -9.03 2.24 31.80
CA ARG A 317 -7.77 2.98 31.88
C ARG A 317 -6.68 2.14 32.54
N LEU A 318 -6.97 1.54 33.70
CA LEU A 318 -6.00 0.71 34.42
C LEU A 318 -5.63 -0.57 33.65
N ASP A 319 -6.57 -1.19 32.92
CA ASP A 319 -6.27 -2.32 32.02
C ASP A 319 -5.28 -1.91 30.92
N ARG A 320 -5.31 -0.66 30.45
CA ARG A 320 -4.33 -0.14 29.49
C ARG A 320 -2.97 0.10 30.15
N ASP A 321 -2.97 0.65 31.36
CA ASP A 321 -1.75 0.89 32.12
C ASP A 321 -1.07 -0.46 32.46
N THR A 322 -1.87 -1.49 32.79
CA THR A 322 -1.41 -2.86 33.04
C THR A 322 -0.74 -3.45 31.79
N LYS A 323 -1.38 -3.30 30.63
CA LYS A 323 -0.79 -3.72 29.35
C LYS A 323 0.46 -2.91 28.96
N SER A 324 0.53 -1.63 29.34
CA SER A 324 1.73 -0.80 29.11
C SER A 324 2.88 -1.28 29.98
N LEU A 325 2.62 -1.53 31.25
CA LEU A 325 3.61 -1.97 32.22
C LEU A 325 4.12 -3.39 31.93
N ALA A 326 3.23 -4.30 31.54
CA ALA A 326 3.60 -5.64 31.09
C ALA A 326 4.61 -5.59 29.93
N ARG A 327 4.38 -4.70 28.94
CA ARG A 327 5.32 -4.47 27.83
C ARG A 327 6.66 -3.91 28.32
N LYS A 328 6.66 -2.99 29.29
CA LYS A 328 7.91 -2.45 29.88
C LYS A 328 8.71 -3.54 30.61
N LEU A 329 8.03 -4.39 31.39
CA LEU A 329 8.64 -5.53 32.08
C LEU A 329 9.25 -6.54 31.11
N GLU A 330 8.50 -6.92 30.09
CA GLU A 330 8.96 -7.84 29.06
C GLU A 330 10.19 -7.29 28.32
N ARG A 331 10.18 -6.00 28.00
CA ARG A 331 11.34 -5.32 27.41
C ARG A 331 12.56 -5.31 28.32
N ASN A 332 12.36 -4.97 29.60
CA ASN A 332 13.45 -4.97 30.58
C ASN A 332 14.06 -6.39 30.73
N GLN A 333 13.22 -7.42 30.81
CA GLN A 333 13.66 -8.82 30.80
C GLN A 333 14.51 -9.13 29.55
N SER A 334 14.05 -8.73 28.37
CA SER A 334 14.82 -8.96 27.13
C SER A 334 16.18 -8.27 27.13
N GLN A 335 16.34 -7.12 27.80
CA GLN A 335 17.64 -6.46 27.94
C GLN A 335 18.54 -7.19 28.95
N LEU A 336 17.98 -7.67 30.06
CA LEU A 336 18.70 -8.51 31.02
C LEU A 336 19.24 -9.79 30.37
N ASP A 337 18.41 -10.46 29.56
CA ASP A 337 18.80 -11.66 28.83
C ASP A 337 19.96 -11.38 27.85
N ALA A 338 19.97 -10.20 27.22
CA ALA A 338 21.07 -9.77 26.36
C ALA A 338 22.35 -9.50 27.16
N CYS A 339 22.27 -8.79 28.29
CA CYS A 339 23.41 -8.54 29.18
C CYS A 339 24.03 -9.84 29.69
N ALA A 340 23.20 -10.81 30.10
CA ALA A 340 23.66 -12.14 30.53
C ALA A 340 24.44 -12.88 29.44
N ARG A 341 23.99 -12.79 28.18
CA ARG A 341 24.71 -13.36 27.02
C ARG A 341 26.06 -12.67 26.80
N VAL A 342 26.10 -11.34 26.92
CA VAL A 342 27.37 -10.59 26.82
C VAL A 342 28.32 -11.00 27.95
N ALA A 343 27.84 -11.10 29.18
CA ALA A 343 28.63 -11.52 30.33
C ALA A 343 29.22 -12.94 30.13
N THR A 344 28.44 -13.85 29.56
CA THR A 344 28.90 -15.20 29.20
C THR A 344 30.03 -15.14 28.18
N ALA A 345 29.88 -14.33 27.11
CA ALA A 345 30.91 -14.14 26.10
C ALA A 345 32.20 -13.52 26.67
N VAL A 346 32.08 -12.54 27.59
CA VAL A 346 33.22 -11.93 28.29
C VAL A 346 33.97 -12.97 29.12
N SER A 347 33.24 -13.80 29.88
CA SER A 347 33.84 -14.87 30.69
C SER A 347 34.58 -15.88 29.82
N GLU A 348 34.02 -16.25 28.67
CA GLU A 348 34.67 -17.19 27.75
C GLU A 348 35.92 -16.57 27.09
N LEU A 349 35.90 -15.29 26.74
CA LEU A 349 37.09 -14.58 26.24
C LEU A 349 38.22 -14.55 27.27
N GLN A 350 37.89 -14.28 28.53
CA GLN A 350 38.85 -14.28 29.62
C GLN A 350 39.42 -15.68 29.87
N GLU A 351 38.58 -16.72 29.86
CA GLU A 351 39.03 -18.11 29.94
C GLU A 351 39.98 -18.47 28.79
N LEU A 352 39.60 -18.17 27.55
CA LEU A 352 40.42 -18.44 26.36
C LEU A 352 41.75 -17.66 26.38
N ALA A 353 41.75 -16.42 26.89
CA ALA A 353 42.97 -15.64 27.07
C ALA A 353 43.95 -16.31 28.05
N THR A 354 43.44 -16.96 29.11
CA THR A 354 44.28 -17.72 30.05
C THR A 354 44.77 -19.05 29.49
N LEU A 355 43.96 -19.72 28.67
CA LEU A 355 44.26 -21.03 28.09
C LEU A 355 45.07 -20.96 26.79
N ALA A 356 45.16 -19.79 26.15
CA ALA A 356 45.89 -19.54 24.91
C ALA A 356 47.30 -20.14 24.84
N PRO A 357 48.17 -20.10 25.89
CA PRO A 357 49.50 -20.70 25.82
C PRO A 357 49.51 -22.24 25.91
N THR A 358 48.40 -22.87 26.28
CA THR A 358 48.32 -24.31 26.56
C THR A 358 47.49 -25.10 25.55
N LEU A 359 46.50 -24.47 24.90
CA LEU A 359 45.62 -25.15 23.95
C LEU A 359 46.23 -25.24 22.54
N PRO A 360 45.99 -26.33 21.81
CA PRO A 360 46.34 -26.43 20.39
C PRO A 360 45.69 -25.31 19.57
N ALA A 361 46.43 -24.76 18.60
CA ALA A 361 45.96 -23.64 17.78
C ALA A 361 44.68 -23.96 16.98
N SER A 362 44.45 -25.22 16.59
CA SER A 362 43.20 -25.66 15.93
C SER A 362 41.98 -25.60 16.85
N SER A 363 42.13 -26.05 18.10
CA SER A 363 41.07 -26.01 19.11
C SER A 363 40.73 -24.58 19.52
N LEU A 364 41.75 -23.73 19.68
CA LEU A 364 41.56 -22.31 20.00
C LEU A 364 40.84 -21.58 18.85
N ARG A 365 41.21 -21.82 17.59
CA ARG A 365 40.49 -21.30 16.42
C ARG A 365 39.02 -21.75 16.42
N GLY A 366 38.77 -23.05 16.60
CA GLY A 366 37.40 -23.58 16.63
C GLY A 366 36.53 -22.97 17.73
N ARG A 367 37.08 -22.74 18.93
CA ARG A 367 36.36 -22.06 20.02
C ARG A 367 36.11 -20.58 19.74
N LEU A 368 37.08 -19.86 19.17
CA LEU A 368 36.92 -18.46 18.78
C LEU A 368 35.88 -18.28 17.66
N ASP A 369 35.89 -19.17 16.66
CA ASP A 369 34.87 -19.20 15.61
C ASP A 369 33.48 -19.51 16.20
N ALA A 370 33.38 -20.48 17.11
CA ALA A 370 32.13 -20.79 17.81
C ALA A 370 31.61 -19.59 18.61
N LEU A 371 32.51 -18.89 19.31
CA LEU A 371 32.18 -17.69 20.08
C LEU A 371 31.69 -16.55 19.17
N LEU A 372 32.36 -16.27 18.05
CA LEU A 372 31.92 -15.28 17.07
C LEU A 372 30.52 -15.59 16.53
N ASN A 373 30.18 -16.88 16.35
CA ASN A 373 28.85 -17.30 15.92
C ASN A 373 27.75 -17.02 16.97
N THR A 374 28.11 -16.75 18.24
CA THR A 374 27.14 -16.35 19.29
C THR A 374 26.83 -14.85 19.31
N PHE A 375 27.68 -14.00 18.71
CA PHE A 375 27.52 -12.54 18.73
C PHE A 375 26.18 -12.02 18.17
N PRO A 376 25.60 -12.64 17.12
CA PRO A 376 24.24 -12.31 16.68
C PRO A 376 23.17 -12.43 17.79
N ALA A 377 23.38 -13.31 18.77
CA ALA A 377 22.40 -13.61 19.82
C ALA A 377 22.18 -12.45 20.81
N PHE A 378 23.04 -11.43 20.81
CA PHE A 378 22.94 -10.22 21.64
C PHE A 378 23.17 -8.90 20.85
N ASP A 379 22.90 -8.92 19.53
CA ASP A 379 22.95 -7.76 18.63
C ASP A 379 24.35 -7.21 18.31
N ALA A 380 25.40 -8.02 18.46
CA ALA A 380 26.79 -7.64 18.19
C ALA A 380 27.27 -7.86 16.73
N SER A 381 26.36 -8.21 15.81
CA SER A 381 26.70 -8.46 14.39
C SER A 381 25.93 -7.53 13.45
N PHE A 382 26.60 -7.02 12.40
CA PHE A 382 25.97 -6.15 11.40
C PHE A 382 24.85 -6.85 10.63
N ARG A 383 25.05 -8.13 10.27
CA ARG A 383 24.06 -8.94 9.56
C ARG A 383 22.78 -9.05 10.39
N ARG A 384 22.93 -9.42 11.66
CA ARG A 384 21.86 -9.47 12.65
C ARG A 384 21.14 -8.12 12.78
N TYR A 385 21.91 -7.05 12.90
CA TYR A 385 21.41 -5.71 13.18
C TYR A 385 20.64 -5.08 12.01
N PHE A 386 21.02 -5.35 10.75
CA PHE A 386 20.39 -4.72 9.58
C PHE A 386 19.47 -5.64 8.79
N PHE A 387 19.78 -6.94 8.69
CA PHE A 387 19.09 -7.87 7.78
C PHE A 387 18.39 -9.02 8.51
N GLY A 388 18.84 -9.36 9.73
CA GLY A 388 18.38 -10.52 10.49
C GLY A 388 18.63 -11.84 9.77
N ASP A 389 17.98 -12.90 10.26
CA ASP A 389 18.03 -14.24 9.67
C ASP A 389 16.82 -14.48 8.74
N VAL A 390 16.43 -13.44 8.01
CA VAL A 390 15.39 -13.52 6.99
C VAL A 390 15.86 -14.48 5.87
N PRO A 391 15.04 -15.45 5.44
CA PRO A 391 15.38 -16.37 4.37
C PRO A 391 15.27 -15.67 3.00
N TRP A 392 16.21 -14.76 2.69
CA TRP A 392 16.22 -13.99 1.44
C TRP A 392 16.26 -14.87 0.18
N GLY A 393 16.76 -16.11 0.28
CA GLY A 393 16.74 -17.09 -0.80
C GLY A 393 15.33 -17.41 -1.29
N ASP A 394 14.34 -17.50 -0.38
CA ASP A 394 12.93 -17.76 -0.72
C ASP A 394 12.30 -16.57 -1.46
N TRP A 395 12.83 -15.36 -1.27
CA TRP A 395 12.33 -14.13 -1.88
C TRP A 395 13.06 -13.74 -3.15
N ALA A 396 14.31 -14.16 -3.33
CA ALA A 396 15.14 -13.70 -4.45
C ALA A 396 14.48 -13.99 -5.80
N ARG A 397 14.01 -15.24 -6.01
CA ARG A 397 13.34 -15.65 -7.24
C ARG A 397 12.07 -14.84 -7.52
N PRO A 398 11.06 -14.76 -6.63
CA PRO A 398 9.85 -13.98 -6.89
C PRO A 398 10.11 -12.48 -7.01
N LEU A 399 11.02 -11.91 -6.20
CA LEU A 399 11.37 -10.50 -6.29
C LEU A 399 12.07 -10.15 -7.61
N CYS A 400 12.89 -11.04 -8.19
CA CYS A 400 13.48 -10.80 -9.50
C CYS A 400 12.43 -10.79 -10.62
N HIS A 401 11.50 -11.73 -10.63
CA HIS A 401 10.44 -11.81 -11.64
C HIS A 401 9.48 -10.63 -11.55
N TRP A 402 8.98 -10.32 -10.34
CA TRP A 402 8.17 -9.13 -10.11
C TRP A 402 8.96 -7.84 -10.37
N GLY A 403 10.21 -7.77 -9.93
CA GLY A 403 11.08 -6.61 -10.09
C GLY A 403 11.27 -6.22 -11.55
N LEU A 404 11.50 -7.20 -12.44
CA LEU A 404 11.58 -6.97 -13.88
C LEU A 404 10.27 -6.43 -14.44
N LEU A 405 9.13 -7.02 -14.06
CA LEU A 405 7.81 -6.64 -14.54
C LEU A 405 7.40 -5.23 -14.05
N ILE A 406 7.67 -4.92 -12.79
CA ILE A 406 7.46 -3.60 -12.17
C ILE A 406 8.34 -2.55 -12.85
N LEU A 407 9.64 -2.84 -13.00
CA LEU A 407 10.59 -1.93 -13.64
C LEU A 407 10.13 -1.58 -15.06
N LEU A 408 9.79 -2.60 -15.86
CA LEU A 408 9.34 -2.41 -17.24
C LEU A 408 8.03 -1.62 -17.30
N THR A 409 7.09 -1.91 -16.39
CA THR A 409 5.83 -1.16 -16.27
C THR A 409 6.08 0.31 -15.96
N TYR A 410 6.95 0.63 -15.01
CA TYR A 410 7.25 2.01 -14.63
C TYR A 410 8.00 2.76 -15.73
N VAL A 411 8.91 2.09 -16.45
CA VAL A 411 9.56 2.66 -17.65
C VAL A 411 8.52 2.99 -18.72
N VAL A 412 7.59 2.07 -19.01
CA VAL A 412 6.52 2.28 -19.98
C VAL A 412 5.60 3.43 -19.55
N LEU A 413 5.20 3.50 -18.28
CA LEU A 413 4.38 4.60 -17.76
C LEU A 413 5.08 5.96 -17.85
N GLN A 414 6.36 6.02 -17.49
CA GLN A 414 7.16 7.25 -17.60
C GLN A 414 7.32 7.68 -19.05
N ALA A 415 7.69 6.76 -19.94
CA ALA A 415 7.83 7.01 -21.36
C ALA A 415 6.50 7.47 -21.97
N PHE A 416 5.41 6.78 -21.65
CA PHE A 416 4.06 7.13 -22.09
C PHE A 416 3.66 8.55 -21.64
N ASN A 417 3.94 8.91 -20.38
CA ASN A 417 3.69 10.25 -19.87
C ASN A 417 4.45 11.33 -20.65
N VAL A 418 5.70 11.10 -21.05
CA VAL A 418 6.46 12.04 -21.91
C VAL A 418 5.78 12.22 -23.27
N LEU A 419 5.31 11.13 -23.88
CA LEU A 419 4.70 11.15 -25.21
C LEU A 419 3.37 11.91 -25.23
N ILE A 420 2.53 11.72 -24.21
CA ILE A 420 1.24 12.42 -24.08
C ILE A 420 1.41 13.86 -23.58
N PHE A 421 2.47 14.14 -22.81
CA PHE A 421 2.72 15.46 -22.23
C PHE A 421 2.78 16.55 -23.28
N ARG A 422 3.44 16.31 -24.42
CA ARG A 422 3.52 17.28 -25.52
C ARG A 422 2.12 17.67 -26.02
N GLN A 423 1.28 16.66 -26.29
CA GLN A 423 -0.09 16.90 -26.77
C GLN A 423 -0.89 17.70 -25.75
N TRP A 424 -0.74 17.41 -24.46
CA TRP A 424 -1.54 18.02 -23.42
C TRP A 424 -1.08 19.41 -23.00
N ALA A 425 0.23 19.61 -22.80
CA ALA A 425 0.78 20.87 -22.34
C ALA A 425 0.83 21.92 -23.47
N TYR A 426 1.19 21.52 -24.69
CA TYR A 426 1.42 22.46 -25.79
C TYR A 426 0.21 22.64 -26.71
N ASN A 427 -0.42 21.54 -27.13
CA ASN A 427 -1.54 21.60 -28.09
C ASN A 427 -2.88 21.85 -27.38
N GLU A 428 -3.11 21.21 -26.23
CA GLU A 428 -4.38 21.33 -25.49
C GLU A 428 -4.29 22.29 -24.29
N LYS A 429 -3.11 22.81 -23.97
CA LYS A 429 -2.84 23.81 -22.92
C LYS A 429 -3.50 23.48 -21.58
N LEU A 430 -3.30 22.25 -21.12
CA LEU A 430 -3.73 21.84 -19.78
C LEU A 430 -3.07 22.70 -18.68
N ILE A 431 -3.81 22.89 -17.59
CA ILE A 431 -3.43 23.81 -16.51
C ILE A 431 -2.56 23.16 -15.43
N PHE A 432 -2.71 21.86 -15.15
CA PHE A 432 -1.94 21.16 -14.11
C PHE A 432 -2.00 21.83 -12.72
N PRO A 433 -3.20 21.95 -12.13
CA PRO A 433 -3.39 22.65 -10.85
C PRO A 433 -2.57 22.04 -9.69
N LEU A 434 -2.31 20.72 -9.73
CA LEU A 434 -1.51 20.03 -8.72
C LEU A 434 0.00 20.21 -8.88
N ALA A 435 0.47 20.65 -10.06
CA ALA A 435 1.84 21.12 -10.28
C ALA A 435 1.98 22.61 -9.89
N GLU A 436 0.94 23.41 -10.15
CA GLU A 436 0.96 24.84 -9.84
C GLU A 436 1.01 25.11 -8.32
N LEU A 437 0.28 24.33 -7.52
CA LEU A 437 0.28 24.46 -6.06
C LEU A 437 1.70 24.38 -5.43
N PRO A 438 2.49 23.30 -5.63
CA PRO A 438 3.83 23.20 -5.06
C PRO A 438 4.80 24.24 -5.64
N GLU A 439 4.65 24.64 -6.90
CA GLU A 439 5.48 25.73 -7.47
C GLU A 439 5.24 27.08 -6.78
N LEU A 440 3.99 27.39 -6.44
CA LEU A 440 3.65 28.59 -5.66
C LEU A 440 4.19 28.52 -4.23
N LEU A 441 4.09 27.34 -3.60
CA LEU A 441 4.66 27.11 -2.26
C LEU A 441 6.20 27.19 -2.27
N ALA A 442 6.84 26.88 -3.40
CA ALA A 442 8.29 26.98 -3.58
C ALA A 442 8.78 28.36 -4.03
N GLY A 443 7.88 29.31 -4.28
CA GLY A 443 8.23 30.67 -4.71
C GLY A 443 8.77 30.74 -6.14
N ARG A 444 8.15 30.02 -7.10
CA ARG A 444 8.52 30.10 -8.52
C ARG A 444 8.58 31.55 -9.01
N GLY A 445 9.74 31.97 -9.50
CA GLY A 445 9.98 33.32 -10.02
C GLY A 445 10.28 34.38 -8.95
N GLU A 446 10.44 33.99 -7.68
CA GLU A 446 10.69 34.89 -6.55
C GLU A 446 12.06 34.67 -5.91
N GLU A 447 13.10 34.56 -6.73
CA GLU A 447 14.49 34.35 -6.26
C GLU A 447 14.94 35.52 -5.37
N GLY A 448 15.58 35.20 -4.23
CA GLY A 448 16.10 36.19 -3.27
C GLY A 448 15.11 36.65 -2.18
N THR A 449 13.81 36.34 -2.29
CA THR A 449 12.83 36.66 -1.22
C THR A 449 12.92 35.70 -0.04
N TRP A 450 12.88 36.20 1.20
CA TRP A 450 13.03 35.37 2.41
C TRP A 450 11.98 34.26 2.48
N VAL A 451 10.73 34.57 2.16
CA VAL A 451 9.61 33.63 2.15
C VAL A 451 8.75 33.90 0.90
N PRO A 452 8.22 32.86 0.23
CA PRO A 452 7.34 33.01 -0.95
C PRO A 452 6.13 33.93 -0.73
N ALA A 453 5.66 34.64 -1.76
CA ALA A 453 4.57 35.61 -1.69
C ALA A 453 3.25 35.03 -1.17
N VAL A 454 3.00 33.75 -1.41
CA VAL A 454 1.78 33.08 -0.95
C VAL A 454 1.63 33.15 0.58
N PHE A 455 2.73 33.04 1.33
CA PHE A 455 2.73 33.11 2.79
C PHE A 455 2.64 34.56 3.32
N ARG A 456 2.88 35.56 2.46
CA ARG A 456 2.76 36.98 2.78
C ARG A 456 1.32 37.50 2.62
N ASN A 457 0.44 36.72 2.01
CA ASN A 457 -0.96 37.09 1.80
C ASN A 457 -1.78 36.86 3.09
N GLY A 458 -2.42 37.90 3.62
CA GLY A 458 -3.26 37.76 4.83
C GLY A 458 -4.43 36.76 4.68
N LEU A 459 -5.03 36.68 3.49
CA LEU A 459 -6.11 35.71 3.24
C LEU A 459 -5.62 34.26 3.28
N PHE A 460 -4.36 34.00 2.97
CA PHE A 460 -3.77 32.67 3.14
C PHE A 460 -3.88 32.20 4.59
N TRP A 461 -3.51 33.05 5.55
CA TRP A 461 -3.59 32.70 6.97
C TRP A 461 -5.03 32.57 7.47
N VAL A 462 -5.98 33.32 6.89
CA VAL A 462 -7.41 33.13 7.18
C VAL A 462 -7.87 31.76 6.71
N GLY A 463 -7.57 31.38 5.46
CA GLY A 463 -7.91 30.06 4.93
C GLY A 463 -7.26 28.92 5.72
N PHE A 464 -5.97 29.07 6.05
CA PHE A 464 -5.24 28.15 6.91
C PHE A 464 -5.90 28.03 8.28
N GLY A 465 -6.25 29.14 8.91
CA GLY A 465 -6.91 29.17 10.21
C GLY A 465 -8.25 28.45 10.20
N ILE A 466 -9.04 28.58 9.14
CA ILE A 466 -10.35 27.90 9.01
C ILE A 466 -10.16 26.38 9.03
N SER A 467 -9.36 25.81 8.12
CA SER A 467 -9.19 24.36 8.08
C SER A 467 -8.42 23.84 9.29
N ALA A 468 -7.37 24.55 9.71
CA ALA A 468 -6.55 24.13 10.85
C ALA A 468 -7.34 24.15 12.17
N SER A 469 -8.22 25.13 12.40
CA SER A 469 -9.02 25.19 13.62
C SER A 469 -10.10 24.11 13.66
N VAL A 470 -10.83 23.90 12.56
CA VAL A 470 -11.88 22.88 12.48
C VAL A 470 -11.28 21.47 12.60
N MET A 471 -10.21 21.19 11.86
CA MET A 471 -9.58 19.87 11.93
C MET A 471 -8.79 19.69 13.23
N GLY A 472 -8.12 20.74 13.72
CA GLY A 472 -7.40 20.72 14.99
C GLY A 472 -8.34 20.44 16.16
N TRP A 473 -9.55 21.01 16.16
CA TRP A 473 -10.59 20.68 17.12
C TRP A 473 -10.96 19.19 17.07
N ASN A 474 -11.12 18.63 15.88
CA ASN A 474 -11.39 17.20 15.71
C ASN A 474 -10.23 16.32 16.20
N VAL A 475 -8.97 16.71 15.94
CA VAL A 475 -7.77 16.06 16.49
C VAL A 475 -7.79 16.09 18.02
N LEU A 476 -8.09 17.24 18.62
CA LEU A 476 -8.15 17.40 20.06
C LEU A 476 -9.24 16.51 20.67
N CYS A 477 -10.44 16.49 20.10
CA CYS A 477 -11.54 15.61 20.53
C CYS A 477 -11.14 14.13 20.42
N ALA A 478 -10.59 13.71 19.28
CA ALA A 478 -10.19 12.32 19.01
C ALA A 478 -9.03 11.87 19.89
N SER A 479 -8.10 12.77 20.24
CA SER A 479 -6.98 12.47 21.15
C SER A 479 -7.43 12.10 22.56
N GLY A 480 -8.63 12.54 22.96
CA GLY A 480 -9.16 12.36 24.30
C GLY A 480 -8.44 13.17 25.38
N ALA A 481 -7.65 14.20 24.98
CA ALA A 481 -6.97 15.10 25.90
C ALA A 481 -7.95 15.88 26.79
N MET A 482 -9.15 16.19 26.27
CA MET A 482 -10.23 16.83 27.02
C MET A 482 -11.49 15.96 26.98
N PRO A 483 -11.86 15.29 28.10
CA PRO A 483 -13.04 14.43 28.17
C PRO A 483 -14.34 15.22 27.92
N GLY A 484 -15.25 14.66 27.11
CA GLY A 484 -16.60 15.21 26.90
C GLY A 484 -16.76 16.07 25.65
N LEU A 485 -15.68 16.42 24.95
CA LEU A 485 -15.77 17.13 23.67
C LEU A 485 -16.25 16.20 22.55
N LYS A 486 -17.12 16.72 21.67
CA LYS A 486 -17.59 16.01 20.48
C LYS A 486 -16.92 16.61 19.23
N PRO A 487 -16.40 15.76 18.31
CA PRO A 487 -15.86 16.25 17.05
C PRO A 487 -16.98 16.87 16.19
N LEU A 488 -16.61 17.85 15.38
CA LEU A 488 -17.50 18.48 14.40
C LEU A 488 -17.80 17.49 13.25
N PRO A 489 -19.08 17.29 12.89
CA PRO A 489 -19.45 16.35 11.84
C PRO A 489 -19.13 16.93 10.46
N LEU A 490 -18.08 16.41 9.82
CA LEU A 490 -17.70 16.78 8.45
C LEU A 490 -18.29 15.84 7.38
N SER A 491 -18.95 14.76 7.80
CA SER A 491 -19.67 13.81 6.94
C SER A 491 -21.15 13.78 7.34
N ASN A 492 -22.01 14.36 6.51
CA ASN A 492 -23.43 14.53 6.77
C ASN A 492 -24.25 13.52 5.93
N SER A 493 -24.87 12.55 6.60
CA SER A 493 -25.73 11.54 5.96
C SER A 493 -27.09 12.12 5.58
N TRP A 494 -27.58 11.79 4.39
CA TRP A 494 -28.89 12.24 3.92
C TRP A 494 -30.02 11.32 4.37
N THR A 495 -29.71 10.08 4.77
CA THR A 495 -30.70 9.04 5.11
C THR A 495 -31.84 9.52 6.01
N PRO A 496 -31.60 10.25 7.13
CA PRO A 496 -32.69 10.71 8.00
C PRO A 496 -33.72 11.63 7.31
N TYR A 497 -33.32 12.32 6.25
CA TYR A 497 -34.13 13.31 5.55
C TYR A 497 -34.80 12.75 4.29
N VAL A 498 -34.25 11.69 3.69
CA VAL A 498 -34.72 11.15 2.41
C VAL A 498 -35.43 9.81 2.50
N ALA A 499 -35.24 9.05 3.58
CA ALA A 499 -35.77 7.67 3.69
C ALA A 499 -37.30 7.60 3.51
N ASN A 500 -38.03 8.58 4.02
CA ASN A 500 -39.49 8.64 3.98
C ASN A 500 -40.02 9.70 2.99
N SER A 501 -39.25 10.05 1.95
CA SER A 501 -39.66 11.05 0.96
C SER A 501 -39.59 10.51 -0.48
N ALA A 502 -40.00 11.35 -1.45
CA ALA A 502 -39.85 11.04 -2.87
C ALA A 502 -38.38 10.79 -3.28
N LEU A 503 -37.42 11.18 -2.44
CA LEU A 503 -35.99 10.98 -2.64
C LEU A 503 -35.45 9.68 -2.01
N ARG A 504 -36.31 8.74 -1.61
CA ARG A 504 -35.91 7.47 -0.95
C ARG A 504 -34.84 6.67 -1.69
N GLY A 505 -34.75 6.80 -3.03
CA GLY A 505 -33.70 6.15 -3.81
C GLY A 505 -32.28 6.59 -3.43
N LEU A 506 -32.13 7.77 -2.81
CA LEU A 506 -30.86 8.35 -2.34
C LEU A 506 -30.50 7.94 -0.91
N VAL A 507 -31.19 6.98 -0.30
CA VAL A 507 -30.77 6.38 0.97
C VAL A 507 -29.35 5.82 0.83
N GLY A 508 -28.46 6.23 1.73
CA GLY A 508 -27.03 5.91 1.68
C GLY A 508 -26.13 7.02 1.08
N THR A 509 -26.71 8.08 0.51
CA THR A 509 -25.98 9.26 0.06
C THR A 509 -25.54 10.14 1.24
N LYS A 510 -24.39 10.81 1.08
CA LYS A 510 -23.84 11.75 2.06
C LYS A 510 -23.20 12.97 1.39
N SER A 511 -23.10 14.06 2.14
CA SER A 511 -22.29 15.24 1.81
C SER A 511 -21.11 15.33 2.76
N VAL A 512 -19.90 15.35 2.21
CA VAL A 512 -18.66 15.42 2.99
C VAL A 512 -17.91 16.70 2.65
N ILE A 513 -17.32 17.31 3.67
CA ILE A 513 -16.52 18.53 3.58
C ILE A 513 -15.03 18.14 3.60
N PHE A 514 -14.34 18.41 2.49
CA PHE A 514 -12.89 18.29 2.32
C PHE A 514 -12.37 19.68 1.95
N PHE A 515 -11.63 20.30 2.86
CA PHE A 515 -11.12 21.66 2.66
C PHE A 515 -10.12 21.72 1.49
N THR A 516 -9.31 20.68 1.34
CA THR A 516 -8.43 20.40 0.20
C THR A 516 -9.20 20.37 -1.12
N MET A 517 -10.30 19.61 -1.22
CA MET A 517 -11.12 19.55 -2.44
C MET A 517 -11.82 20.87 -2.74
N ILE A 518 -12.27 21.60 -1.73
CA ILE A 518 -12.85 22.95 -1.91
C ILE A 518 -11.78 23.88 -2.51
N GLY A 519 -10.57 23.88 -1.95
CA GLY A 519 -9.46 24.70 -2.44
C GLY A 519 -9.02 24.34 -3.85
N VAL A 520 -8.85 23.04 -4.13
CA VAL A 520 -8.51 22.56 -5.48
C VAL A 520 -9.59 22.92 -6.50
N ALA A 521 -10.87 22.73 -6.17
CA ALA A 521 -11.98 23.06 -7.07
C ALA A 521 -12.05 24.57 -7.40
N PHE A 522 -11.55 25.43 -6.51
CA PHE A 522 -11.37 26.86 -6.77
C PHE A 522 -10.22 27.13 -7.77
N LEU A 523 -9.15 26.33 -7.76
CA LEU A 523 -8.00 26.50 -8.66
C LEU A 523 -8.30 26.01 -10.09
N ILE A 524 -9.04 24.91 -10.25
CA ILE A 524 -9.32 24.33 -11.58
C ILE A 524 -10.35 25.14 -12.40
N PRO A 525 -10.39 25.02 -13.74
CA PRO A 525 -11.35 25.75 -14.57
C PRO A 525 -12.80 25.55 -14.14
N LYS A 526 -13.59 26.63 -14.15
CA LYS A 526 -15.02 26.62 -13.75
C LYS A 526 -15.84 25.58 -14.52
N LYS A 527 -15.53 25.33 -15.80
CA LYS A 527 -16.23 24.31 -16.61
C LYS A 527 -15.89 22.89 -16.17
N VAL A 528 -14.63 22.64 -15.77
CA VAL A 528 -14.20 21.32 -15.29
C VAL A 528 -14.81 21.04 -13.92
N SER A 529 -14.68 21.96 -12.96
CA SER A 529 -15.28 21.79 -11.63
C SER A 529 -16.81 21.68 -11.68
N PHE A 530 -17.48 22.41 -12.58
CA PHE A 530 -18.92 22.26 -12.83
C PHE A 530 -19.28 20.81 -13.20
N SER A 531 -18.59 20.25 -14.20
CA SER A 531 -18.93 18.93 -14.73
C SER A 531 -18.69 17.81 -13.74
N LEU A 532 -17.67 17.92 -12.88
CA LEU A 532 -17.36 16.91 -11.87
C LEU A 532 -18.55 16.66 -10.92
N TRP A 533 -19.16 17.72 -10.37
CA TRP A 533 -20.33 17.55 -9.50
C TRP A 533 -21.62 17.34 -10.29
N PHE A 534 -21.76 17.98 -11.47
CA PHE A 534 -22.98 17.89 -12.29
C PHE A 534 -23.28 16.46 -12.73
N PHE A 535 -22.31 15.73 -13.31
CA PHE A 535 -22.54 14.35 -13.75
C PHE A 535 -22.82 13.40 -12.58
N HIS A 536 -22.26 13.69 -11.39
CA HIS A 536 -22.57 12.93 -10.19
C HIS A 536 -24.02 13.14 -9.74
N VAL A 537 -24.52 14.39 -9.78
CA VAL A 537 -25.94 14.69 -9.52
C VAL A 537 -26.84 14.11 -10.61
N LEU A 538 -26.41 14.13 -11.88
CA LEU A 538 -27.15 13.49 -12.98
C LEU A 538 -27.35 11.99 -12.73
N PHE A 539 -26.32 11.29 -12.26
CA PHE A 539 -26.42 9.90 -11.81
C PHE A 539 -27.42 9.74 -10.66
N MET A 540 -27.47 10.65 -9.69
CA MET A 540 -28.47 10.61 -8.62
C MET A 540 -29.90 10.72 -9.17
N VAL A 541 -30.10 11.56 -10.19
CA VAL A 541 -31.39 11.68 -10.89
C VAL A 541 -31.72 10.38 -11.64
N GLN A 542 -30.77 9.79 -12.37
CA GLN A 542 -30.97 8.49 -13.02
C GLN A 542 -31.34 7.40 -12.01
N LEU A 543 -30.70 7.36 -10.84
CA LEU A 543 -31.02 6.43 -9.76
C LEU A 543 -32.48 6.60 -9.29
N LEU A 544 -32.92 7.84 -9.09
CA LEU A 544 -34.30 8.13 -8.70
C LEU A 544 -35.31 7.69 -9.78
N LEU A 545 -34.97 7.88 -11.06
CA LEU A 545 -35.80 7.40 -12.16
C LEU A 545 -35.90 5.87 -12.19
N LEU A 546 -34.77 5.16 -12.02
CA LEU A 546 -34.76 3.70 -11.96
C LEU A 546 -35.61 3.16 -10.80
N VAL A 547 -35.46 3.75 -9.60
CA VAL A 547 -36.27 3.39 -8.42
C VAL A 547 -37.75 3.71 -8.65
N SER A 548 -38.06 4.81 -9.34
CA SER A 548 -39.44 5.20 -9.68
C SER A 548 -40.08 4.25 -10.70
N PHE A 549 -39.30 3.69 -11.63
CA PHE A 549 -39.73 2.63 -12.55
C PHE A 549 -39.75 1.23 -11.91
N GLY A 550 -39.58 1.13 -10.59
CA GLY A 550 -39.62 -0.15 -9.86
C GLY A 550 -38.35 -0.98 -9.98
N ARG A 551 -37.27 -0.45 -10.57
CA ARG A 551 -35.96 -1.11 -10.57
C ARG A 551 -35.20 -0.75 -9.29
N GLY A 552 -35.16 -1.70 -8.36
CA GLY A 552 -34.46 -1.55 -7.08
C GLY A 552 -35.15 -0.60 -6.10
N GLN A 553 -34.59 -0.48 -4.89
CA GLN A 553 -35.12 0.37 -3.82
C GLN A 553 -34.21 1.55 -3.49
N SER A 554 -32.91 1.37 -3.63
CA SER A 554 -31.89 2.40 -3.36
C SER A 554 -30.60 2.08 -4.11
N ILE A 555 -29.55 2.87 -3.91
CA ILE A 555 -28.23 2.60 -4.49
C ILE A 555 -27.68 1.21 -4.12
N SER A 556 -28.07 0.63 -2.99
CA SER A 556 -27.62 -0.70 -2.57
C SER A 556 -28.22 -1.83 -3.41
N SER A 557 -29.31 -1.57 -4.15
CA SER A 557 -29.88 -2.52 -5.12
C SER A 557 -29.02 -2.68 -6.37
N PHE A 558 -28.02 -1.81 -6.58
CA PHE A 558 -27.17 -1.79 -7.77
C PHE A 558 -25.69 -1.97 -7.39
N PRO A 559 -25.27 -3.21 -7.09
CA PRO A 559 -23.91 -3.47 -6.64
C PRO A 559 -22.89 -3.14 -7.72
N SER A 560 -21.77 -2.56 -7.30
CA SER A 560 -20.57 -2.40 -8.12
C SER A 560 -19.37 -2.69 -7.23
N GLU A 561 -18.35 -3.31 -7.80
CA GLU A 561 -17.14 -3.69 -7.09
C GLU A 561 -15.90 -3.38 -7.93
N TRP A 562 -14.72 -3.69 -7.39
CA TRP A 562 -13.41 -3.53 -8.01
C TRP A 562 -12.96 -4.70 -8.91
N TRP A 563 -13.68 -5.83 -8.90
CA TRP A 563 -13.24 -7.06 -9.58
C TRP A 563 -13.83 -7.20 -10.99
N HIS A 564 -15.14 -7.50 -11.09
CA HIS A 564 -15.81 -7.70 -12.38
C HIS A 564 -17.24 -7.16 -12.48
N THR A 565 -17.86 -6.67 -11.39
CA THR A 565 -19.25 -6.20 -11.41
C THR A 565 -19.37 -4.67 -11.56
N LEU A 566 -19.99 -4.24 -12.66
CA LEU A 566 -20.39 -2.86 -12.94
C LEU A 566 -21.88 -2.69 -12.65
N ASN A 567 -22.24 -1.53 -12.10
CA ASN A 567 -23.62 -1.03 -12.13
C ASN A 567 -23.77 -0.01 -13.26
N PHE A 568 -24.98 0.52 -13.45
CA PHE A 568 -25.25 1.48 -14.54
C PHE A 568 -24.30 2.70 -14.52
N ARG A 569 -23.96 3.24 -13.34
CA ARG A 569 -23.03 4.36 -13.20
C ARG A 569 -21.62 4.02 -13.66
N THR A 570 -21.05 2.93 -13.14
CA THR A 570 -19.67 2.55 -13.44
C THR A 570 -19.55 2.01 -14.87
N ALA A 571 -20.61 1.38 -15.39
CA ALA A 571 -20.73 0.98 -16.79
C ALA A 571 -20.77 2.18 -17.74
N GLU A 572 -21.62 3.18 -17.48
CA GLU A 572 -21.68 4.40 -18.28
C GLU A 572 -20.34 5.14 -18.26
N GLY A 573 -19.76 5.31 -17.06
CA GLY A 573 -18.42 5.90 -16.91
C GLY A 573 -17.34 5.10 -17.64
N GLY A 574 -17.42 3.77 -17.62
CA GLY A 574 -16.46 2.87 -18.27
C GLY A 574 -16.53 2.95 -19.80
N GLY A 575 -17.73 2.95 -20.37
CA GLY A 575 -17.94 3.17 -21.80
C GLY A 575 -17.48 4.57 -22.24
N ALA A 576 -17.77 5.59 -21.44
CA ALA A 576 -17.31 6.95 -21.68
C ALA A 576 -15.77 7.05 -21.65
N LEU A 577 -15.14 6.39 -20.68
CA LEU A 577 -13.69 6.32 -20.55
C LEU A 577 -13.03 5.67 -21.77
N LEU A 578 -13.60 4.59 -22.32
CA LEU A 578 -13.12 3.95 -23.54
C LEU A 578 -13.05 4.93 -24.70
N VAL A 579 -14.17 5.59 -25.03
CA VAL A 579 -14.24 6.54 -26.15
C VAL A 579 -13.30 7.73 -25.95
N PHE A 580 -13.30 8.30 -24.74
CA PHE A 580 -12.46 9.46 -24.42
C PHE A 580 -10.97 9.12 -24.58
N ALA A 581 -10.51 8.02 -23.98
CA ALA A 581 -9.11 7.63 -24.03
C ALA A 581 -8.67 7.20 -25.44
N SER A 582 -9.52 6.49 -26.18
CA SER A 582 -9.24 6.13 -27.58
C SER A 582 -9.02 7.36 -28.46
N LEU A 583 -9.82 8.43 -28.28
CA LEU A 583 -9.60 9.69 -29.00
C LEU A 583 -8.27 10.35 -28.61
N VAL A 584 -7.90 10.31 -27.32
CA VAL A 584 -6.61 10.84 -26.86
C VAL A 584 -5.43 10.06 -27.45
N LEU A 585 -5.48 8.72 -27.43
CA LEU A 585 -4.48 7.86 -28.08
C LEU A 585 -4.36 8.18 -29.57
N TRP A 586 -5.49 8.34 -30.25
CA TRP A 586 -5.52 8.71 -31.65
C TRP A 586 -4.82 10.05 -31.90
N LYS A 587 -5.05 11.07 -31.07
CA LYS A 587 -4.36 12.37 -31.17
C LYS A 587 -2.85 12.25 -30.89
N CYS A 588 -2.45 11.37 -29.98
CA CYS A 588 -1.04 11.15 -29.61
C CYS A 588 -0.29 10.21 -30.57
N ARG A 589 -0.94 9.56 -31.55
CA ARG A 589 -0.33 8.55 -32.45
C ARG A 589 0.98 9.00 -33.11
N ARG A 590 1.07 10.29 -33.45
CA ARG A 590 2.26 10.93 -34.04
C ARG A 590 3.47 10.80 -33.12
N PHE A 591 3.29 11.03 -31.82
CA PHE A 591 4.34 10.93 -30.81
C PHE A 591 4.61 9.47 -30.42
N ILE A 592 3.56 8.65 -30.32
CA ILE A 592 3.69 7.23 -29.95
C ILE A 592 4.57 6.46 -30.93
N PHE A 593 4.42 6.69 -32.24
CA PHE A 593 5.15 5.98 -33.29
C PHE A 593 6.33 6.77 -33.87
N CYS A 594 6.81 7.82 -33.18
CA CYS A 594 7.86 8.66 -33.74
C CYS A 594 9.22 7.94 -33.83
N SER A 595 9.49 6.93 -33.01
CA SER A 595 10.70 6.10 -33.15
C SER A 595 10.73 5.30 -34.46
N LEU A 596 9.57 4.82 -34.93
CA LEU A 596 9.41 4.12 -36.20
C LEU A 596 9.33 5.09 -37.40
N ARG A 597 8.84 6.32 -37.17
CA ARG A 597 8.75 7.38 -38.19
C ARG A 597 9.32 8.70 -37.68
N PRO A 598 10.67 8.86 -37.59
CA PRO A 598 11.30 10.04 -37.00
C PRO A 598 11.05 11.36 -37.76
N SER A 599 10.66 11.29 -39.03
CA SER A 599 10.26 12.44 -39.84
C SER A 599 8.99 13.11 -39.31
N SER A 600 8.13 12.35 -38.61
CA SER A 600 6.88 12.88 -38.06
C SER A 600 7.09 13.96 -37.00
N VAL A 601 8.27 14.08 -36.39
CA VAL A 601 8.57 15.07 -35.32
C VAL A 601 9.76 15.98 -35.71
N ALA A 602 10.00 16.14 -37.01
CA ALA A 602 11.13 16.93 -37.53
C ALA A 602 11.02 18.44 -37.24
N ASP A 603 9.81 18.94 -37.00
CA ASP A 603 9.45 20.31 -36.61
C ASP A 603 9.78 20.66 -35.15
N ILE A 604 10.16 19.66 -34.33
CA ILE A 604 10.44 19.84 -32.90
C ILE A 604 11.94 20.04 -32.67
N GLY A 605 12.30 20.90 -31.72
CA GLY A 605 13.69 21.18 -31.36
C GLY A 605 14.49 19.91 -31.02
N GLN A 606 15.78 19.90 -31.38
CA GLN A 606 16.63 18.70 -31.38
C GLN A 606 16.64 17.93 -30.05
N ALA A 607 16.79 18.63 -28.92
CA ALA A 607 16.86 17.99 -27.60
C ALA A 607 15.54 17.31 -27.19
N GLU A 608 14.40 17.94 -27.48
CA GLU A 608 13.07 17.38 -27.22
C GLU A 608 12.74 16.25 -28.21
N ARG A 609 13.14 16.40 -29.47
CA ARG A 609 13.00 15.36 -30.50
C ARG A 609 13.73 14.07 -30.09
N GLN A 610 14.98 14.17 -29.63
CA GLN A 610 15.72 13.00 -29.13
C GLN A 610 15.02 12.32 -27.95
N GLU A 611 14.52 13.10 -26.99
CA GLU A 611 13.77 12.58 -25.86
C GLU A 611 12.50 11.82 -26.30
N LEU A 612 11.73 12.40 -27.23
CA LEU A 612 10.52 11.77 -27.76
C LEU A 612 10.84 10.46 -28.50
N LEU A 613 11.90 10.43 -29.31
CA LEU A 613 12.33 9.21 -30.01
C LEU A 613 12.71 8.09 -29.04
N ILE A 614 13.50 8.41 -28.00
CA ILE A 614 13.88 7.44 -26.97
C ILE A 614 12.65 6.95 -26.21
N CYS A 615 11.76 7.86 -25.78
CA CYS A 615 10.55 7.48 -25.05
C CYS A 615 9.59 6.67 -25.92
N SER A 616 9.45 6.98 -27.21
CA SER A 616 8.65 6.19 -28.14
C SER A 616 9.23 4.78 -28.32
N GLY A 617 10.56 4.67 -28.45
CA GLY A 617 11.24 3.38 -28.52
C GLY A 617 11.02 2.55 -27.24
N LEU A 618 11.27 3.14 -26.07
CA LEU A 618 11.08 2.51 -24.76
C LEU A 618 9.61 2.13 -24.50
N PHE A 619 8.66 2.97 -24.92
CA PHE A 619 7.24 2.67 -24.80
C PHE A 619 6.88 1.45 -25.65
N LEU A 620 7.24 1.43 -26.94
CA LEU A 620 6.87 0.33 -27.84
C LEU A 620 7.58 -0.98 -27.47
N SER A 621 8.90 -0.96 -27.27
CA SER A 621 9.66 -2.15 -26.90
C SER A 621 9.30 -2.64 -25.49
N GLY A 622 9.08 -1.73 -24.54
CA GLY A 622 8.63 -2.08 -23.20
C GLY A 622 7.22 -2.65 -23.18
N SER A 623 6.29 -2.11 -23.97
CA SER A 623 4.93 -2.67 -24.12
C SER A 623 4.95 -4.09 -24.66
N LEU A 624 5.72 -4.33 -25.73
CA LEU A 624 5.92 -5.66 -26.29
C LEU A 624 6.59 -6.60 -25.28
N GLY A 625 7.59 -6.12 -24.55
CA GLY A 625 8.25 -6.88 -23.48
C GLY A 625 7.30 -7.27 -22.36
N ILE A 626 6.41 -6.37 -21.92
CA ILE A 626 5.37 -6.70 -20.92
C ILE A 626 4.44 -7.78 -21.46
N ILE A 627 3.94 -7.65 -22.69
CA ILE A 627 3.04 -8.65 -23.30
C ILE A 627 3.75 -10.01 -23.39
N PHE A 628 5.01 -10.03 -23.82
CA PHE A 628 5.81 -11.26 -23.87
C PHE A 628 6.02 -11.89 -22.49
N LEU A 629 6.31 -11.09 -21.46
CA LEU A 629 6.44 -11.58 -20.09
C LEU A 629 5.10 -12.09 -19.53
N LEU A 630 3.99 -11.42 -19.81
CA LEU A 630 2.66 -11.88 -19.41
C LEU A 630 2.33 -13.23 -20.05
N CYS A 631 2.63 -13.40 -21.34
CA CYS A 631 2.37 -14.66 -22.05
C CYS A 631 3.34 -15.77 -21.67
N GLY A 632 4.64 -15.53 -21.82
CA GLY A 632 5.69 -16.55 -21.67
C GLY A 632 6.06 -16.84 -20.22
N SER A 633 6.04 -15.83 -19.35
CA SER A 633 6.40 -16.00 -17.94
C SER A 633 5.17 -16.23 -17.06
N LEU A 634 4.15 -15.36 -17.10
CA LEU A 634 2.97 -15.55 -16.24
C LEU A 634 1.99 -16.61 -16.76
N GLY A 635 2.05 -16.98 -18.04
CA GLY A 635 1.14 -17.97 -18.64
C GLY A 635 -0.22 -17.39 -19.04
N VAL A 636 -0.32 -16.08 -19.25
CA VAL A 636 -1.55 -15.42 -19.71
C VAL A 636 -1.78 -15.73 -21.20
N ASN A 637 -3.02 -15.98 -21.59
CA ASN A 637 -3.35 -16.09 -23.02
C ASN A 637 -3.06 -14.78 -23.76
N TRP A 638 -2.45 -14.88 -24.95
CA TRP A 638 -1.98 -13.71 -25.72
C TRP A 638 -3.07 -12.68 -26.04
N PHE A 639 -4.30 -13.12 -26.31
CA PHE A 639 -5.41 -12.23 -26.61
C PHE A 639 -5.76 -11.39 -25.38
N TYR A 640 -5.87 -12.02 -24.21
CA TYR A 640 -6.17 -11.35 -22.96
C TYR A 640 -5.03 -10.48 -22.46
N ALA A 641 -3.78 -10.88 -22.70
CA ALA A 641 -2.62 -10.04 -22.44
C ALA A 641 -2.69 -8.74 -23.27
N LEU A 642 -2.93 -8.83 -24.57
CA LEU A 642 -3.03 -7.67 -25.46
C LEU A 642 -4.26 -6.79 -25.14
N PHE A 643 -5.44 -7.41 -25.04
CA PHE A 643 -6.69 -6.73 -24.72
C PHE A 643 -6.61 -6.03 -23.36
N GLY A 644 -6.19 -6.77 -22.33
CA GLY A 644 -6.07 -6.27 -20.98
C GLY A 644 -5.05 -5.14 -20.86
N TYR A 645 -3.91 -5.28 -21.52
CA TYR A 645 -2.91 -4.21 -21.61
C TYR A 645 -3.48 -2.94 -22.27
N GLY A 646 -4.20 -3.08 -23.39
CA GLY A 646 -4.86 -1.95 -24.05
C GLY A 646 -5.88 -1.23 -23.14
N VAL A 647 -6.70 -1.99 -22.41
CA VAL A 647 -7.65 -1.43 -21.43
C VAL A 647 -6.92 -0.74 -20.27
N ILE A 648 -5.83 -1.30 -19.76
CA ILE A 648 -4.99 -0.67 -18.72
C ILE A 648 -4.46 0.68 -19.20
N LEU A 649 -3.96 0.78 -20.44
CA LEU A 649 -3.51 2.06 -21.01
C LEU A 649 -4.65 3.08 -21.08
N VAL A 650 -5.85 2.65 -21.52
CA VAL A 650 -7.04 3.50 -21.58
C VAL A 650 -7.42 4.03 -20.19
N ILE A 651 -7.45 3.17 -19.18
CA ILE A 651 -7.74 3.56 -17.79
C ILE A 651 -6.68 4.55 -17.29
N THR A 652 -5.40 4.25 -17.55
CA THR A 652 -4.27 5.11 -17.18
C THR A 652 -4.40 6.51 -17.78
N ILE A 653 -4.83 6.63 -19.04
CA ILE A 653 -5.05 7.93 -19.69
C ILE A 653 -6.15 8.72 -18.99
N GLY A 654 -7.31 8.10 -18.74
CA GLY A 654 -8.41 8.77 -18.05
C GLY A 654 -8.02 9.24 -16.66
N LEU A 655 -7.29 8.39 -15.94
CA LEU A 655 -6.72 8.69 -14.63
C LEU A 655 -5.77 9.89 -14.69
N VAL A 656 -4.71 9.82 -15.51
CA VAL A 656 -3.71 10.89 -15.59
C VAL A 656 -4.39 12.19 -16.04
N ARG A 657 -5.34 12.13 -16.97
CA ARG A 657 -6.09 13.30 -17.42
C ARG A 657 -6.98 13.90 -16.33
N ALA A 658 -7.70 13.07 -15.57
CA ALA A 658 -8.55 13.53 -14.47
C ALA A 658 -7.73 14.24 -13.37
N VAL A 659 -6.51 13.76 -13.11
CA VAL A 659 -5.61 14.39 -12.14
C VAL A 659 -4.94 15.65 -12.71
N ALA A 660 -4.40 15.59 -13.92
CA ALA A 660 -3.68 16.70 -14.56
C ALA A 660 -4.58 17.88 -14.97
N GLU A 661 -5.83 17.62 -15.38
CA GLU A 661 -6.77 18.68 -15.77
C GLU A 661 -7.78 19.01 -14.66
N GLY A 662 -8.30 17.98 -13.98
CA GLY A 662 -9.33 18.11 -12.95
C GLY A 662 -8.82 18.33 -11.53
N GLY A 663 -7.51 18.23 -11.29
CA GLY A 663 -6.89 18.46 -9.98
C GLY A 663 -7.28 17.44 -8.91
N ILE A 664 -7.89 16.32 -9.29
CA ILE A 664 -8.47 15.39 -8.33
C ILE A 664 -7.34 14.63 -7.62
N LEU A 665 -7.25 14.77 -6.29
CA LEU A 665 -6.14 14.22 -5.48
C LEU A 665 -6.13 12.68 -5.41
N GLY A 666 -7.25 12.03 -5.70
CA GLY A 666 -7.34 10.57 -5.69
C GLY A 666 -8.33 10.08 -6.73
N PHE A 667 -7.94 9.05 -7.45
CA PHE A 667 -8.78 8.42 -8.45
C PHE A 667 -8.68 6.92 -8.30
N GLN A 668 -9.83 6.27 -8.21
CA GLN A 668 -9.95 4.82 -8.18
C GLN A 668 -10.85 4.40 -9.34
N ALA A 669 -10.42 3.47 -10.18
CA ALA A 669 -11.22 3.01 -11.30
C ALA A 669 -11.98 1.75 -10.87
N TRP A 670 -13.30 1.84 -10.72
CA TRP A 670 -14.14 0.64 -10.61
C TRP A 670 -14.53 0.13 -12.01
N VAL A 671 -13.49 -0.02 -12.84
CA VAL A 671 -13.52 -0.53 -14.21
C VAL A 671 -12.16 -1.17 -14.45
N SER A 672 -12.18 -2.40 -14.98
CA SER A 672 -10.98 -3.20 -15.27
C SER A 672 -11.19 -3.97 -16.59
N PRO A 673 -10.13 -4.59 -17.14
CA PRO A 673 -10.30 -5.52 -18.26
C PRO A 673 -11.35 -6.60 -17.98
N PHE A 674 -11.38 -7.12 -16.74
CA PHE A 674 -12.29 -8.20 -16.33
C PHE A 674 -13.74 -7.75 -16.27
N HIS A 675 -14.01 -6.49 -15.91
CA HIS A 675 -15.36 -5.92 -16.01
C HIS A 675 -15.86 -5.92 -17.46
N PHE A 676 -15.01 -5.54 -18.42
CA PHE A 676 -15.41 -5.55 -19.82
C PHE A 676 -15.62 -6.96 -20.35
N VAL A 677 -14.73 -7.92 -20.03
CA VAL A 677 -14.94 -9.33 -20.40
C VAL A 677 -16.25 -9.85 -19.82
N ARG A 678 -16.51 -9.61 -18.54
CA ARG A 678 -17.73 -10.00 -17.84
C ARG A 678 -19.01 -9.42 -18.45
N HIS A 679 -19.04 -8.12 -18.72
CA HIS A 679 -20.27 -7.41 -19.12
C HIS A 679 -20.51 -7.49 -20.63
N LEU A 680 -19.46 -7.59 -21.45
CA LEU A 680 -19.60 -7.71 -22.91
C LEU A 680 -19.78 -9.17 -23.33
N ILE A 681 -18.95 -10.09 -22.82
CA ILE A 681 -18.91 -11.49 -23.27
C ILE A 681 -19.55 -12.43 -22.23
N GLY A 682 -19.16 -12.32 -20.97
CA GLY A 682 -19.46 -13.28 -19.89
C GLY A 682 -18.27 -14.20 -19.63
N PHE A 683 -18.14 -14.78 -18.43
CA PHE A 683 -17.07 -15.75 -18.13
C PHE A 683 -17.47 -17.20 -18.45
N ASP A 684 -18.73 -17.44 -18.81
CA ASP A 684 -19.31 -18.75 -19.12
C ASP A 684 -18.94 -19.31 -20.50
N LYS A 685 -18.27 -18.52 -21.36
CA LYS A 685 -17.89 -18.95 -22.70
C LYS A 685 -16.49 -19.55 -22.70
N SER A 686 -16.25 -20.53 -23.57
CA SER A 686 -14.93 -21.16 -23.73
C SER A 686 -13.82 -20.14 -24.06
N VAL A 687 -14.14 -19.15 -24.90
CA VAL A 687 -13.22 -18.08 -25.28
C VAL A 687 -12.86 -17.16 -24.12
N SER A 688 -13.66 -17.09 -23.06
CA SER A 688 -13.53 -16.19 -21.90
C SER A 688 -13.52 -16.92 -20.57
N ASN A 689 -13.06 -18.17 -20.61
CA ASN A 689 -12.82 -18.97 -19.41
C ASN A 689 -11.80 -18.23 -18.51
N PRO A 690 -12.08 -18.07 -17.20
CA PRO A 690 -11.16 -17.44 -16.26
C PRO A 690 -9.75 -17.98 -16.24
N SER A 691 -9.54 -19.26 -16.54
CA SER A 691 -8.20 -19.87 -16.61
C SER A 691 -7.28 -19.20 -17.64
N LEU A 692 -7.83 -18.58 -18.70
CA LEU A 692 -7.07 -17.90 -19.76
C LEU A 692 -6.42 -16.59 -19.28
N PHE A 693 -6.91 -16.01 -18.19
CA PHE A 693 -6.46 -14.71 -17.69
C PHE A 693 -6.29 -14.66 -16.16
N ALA A 694 -6.41 -15.78 -15.45
CA ALA A 694 -6.19 -15.86 -14.01
C ALA A 694 -4.84 -15.24 -13.57
N PRO A 695 -3.70 -15.50 -14.23
CA PRO A 695 -2.42 -14.88 -13.85
C PRO A 695 -2.40 -13.37 -14.12
N PHE A 696 -3.16 -12.92 -15.12
CA PHE A 696 -3.28 -11.50 -15.43
C PHE A 696 -4.05 -10.74 -14.34
N ILE A 697 -4.97 -11.39 -13.62
CA ILE A 697 -5.64 -10.80 -12.47
C ILE A 697 -4.61 -10.44 -11.40
N ALA A 698 -3.63 -11.29 -11.09
CA ALA A 698 -2.59 -10.97 -10.10
C ALA A 698 -1.75 -9.75 -10.50
N TYR A 699 -1.27 -9.71 -11.76
CA TYR A 699 -0.55 -8.56 -12.31
C TYR A 699 -1.37 -7.27 -12.25
N TYR A 700 -2.62 -7.31 -12.71
CA TYR A 700 -3.53 -6.17 -12.67
C TYR A 700 -3.79 -5.71 -11.24
N SER A 701 -3.99 -6.66 -10.32
CA SER A 701 -4.35 -6.39 -8.93
C SER A 701 -3.24 -5.65 -8.20
N ILE A 702 -1.98 -6.09 -8.35
CA ILE A 702 -0.82 -5.50 -7.65
C ILE A 702 -0.47 -4.10 -8.18
N LEU A 703 -0.65 -3.84 -9.48
CA LEU A 703 -0.16 -2.61 -10.12
C LEU A 703 -1.25 -1.58 -10.44
N PHE A 704 -2.49 -2.02 -10.67
CA PHE A 704 -3.53 -1.19 -11.29
C PHE A 704 -4.90 -1.23 -10.60
N GLN A 705 -5.12 -2.08 -9.59
CA GLN A 705 -6.42 -2.16 -8.92
C GLN A 705 -6.61 -1.06 -7.87
N ASP A 706 -5.66 -0.84 -6.94
CA ASP A 706 -5.70 0.31 -6.02
C ASP A 706 -4.82 1.46 -6.54
N ILE A 707 -5.39 2.27 -7.43
CA ILE A 707 -4.71 3.41 -8.06
C ILE A 707 -4.81 4.73 -7.28
N LYS A 708 -5.25 4.71 -6.01
CA LYS A 708 -5.33 5.92 -5.18
C LYS A 708 -4.01 6.67 -5.07
N THR A 709 -2.90 5.94 -4.99
CA THR A 709 -1.53 6.47 -4.94
C THR A 709 -0.73 6.10 -6.18
N PHE A 710 -1.39 6.00 -7.35
CA PHE A 710 -0.72 5.55 -8.57
C PHE A 710 0.37 6.52 -9.04
N ILE A 711 1.46 5.96 -9.52
CA ILE A 711 2.69 6.71 -9.83
C ILE A 711 2.55 7.60 -11.09
N ALA A 712 1.73 7.21 -12.07
CA ALA A 712 1.68 7.88 -13.36
C ALA A 712 1.16 9.33 -13.32
N PRO A 713 0.12 9.69 -12.54
CA PRO A 713 -0.26 11.09 -12.34
C PRO A 713 0.82 11.96 -11.71
N ALA A 714 1.58 11.42 -10.75
CA ALA A 714 2.70 12.13 -10.13
C ALA A 714 3.81 12.41 -11.16
N MET A 715 4.12 11.42 -12.00
CA MET A 715 5.05 11.57 -13.13
C MET A 715 4.61 12.65 -14.13
N ALA A 716 3.32 12.69 -14.49
CA ALA A 716 2.78 13.68 -15.42
C ALA A 716 2.84 15.11 -14.85
N ASN A 717 2.48 15.31 -13.58
CA ASN A 717 2.64 16.60 -12.91
C ASN A 717 4.13 16.98 -12.76
N GLY A 718 5.00 16.00 -12.48
CA GLY A 718 6.45 16.24 -12.43
C GLY A 718 7.04 16.69 -13.77
N LEU A 719 6.55 16.16 -14.90
CA LEU A 719 6.94 16.62 -16.23
C LEU A 719 6.52 18.07 -16.48
N LYS A 720 5.35 18.48 -15.97
CA LYS A 720 4.93 19.87 -16.01
C LYS A 720 5.88 20.77 -15.21
N ILE A 721 6.19 20.39 -13.98
CA ILE A 721 7.14 21.12 -13.11
C ILE A 721 8.52 21.25 -13.77
N ARG A 722 8.99 20.17 -14.40
CA ARG A 722 10.25 20.14 -15.15
C ARG A 722 10.26 21.14 -16.31
N ASP A 723 9.18 21.20 -17.07
CA ASP A 723 9.01 22.11 -18.21
C ASP A 723 8.96 23.57 -17.74
N ASP A 724 8.18 23.81 -16.68
CA ASP A 724 7.93 25.12 -16.09
C ASP A 724 9.16 25.76 -15.45
N LEU A 725 10.05 24.95 -14.88
CA LEU A 725 11.33 25.35 -14.31
C LEU A 725 12.52 25.14 -15.27
N LYS A 726 12.26 24.73 -16.53
CA LYS A 726 13.28 24.48 -17.56
C LYS A 726 14.42 23.57 -17.08
N MET A 727 14.09 22.57 -16.27
CA MET A 727 15.08 21.62 -15.74
C MET A 727 15.70 20.78 -16.86
N SER A 728 16.93 20.31 -16.64
CA SER A 728 17.58 19.44 -17.62
C SER A 728 16.89 18.06 -17.68
N ARG A 729 16.56 17.62 -18.89
CA ARG A 729 15.81 16.37 -19.16
C ARG A 729 16.52 15.14 -18.61
N LYS A 730 17.83 15.02 -18.86
CA LYS A 730 18.66 13.88 -18.41
C LYS A 730 18.70 13.78 -16.88
N ARG A 731 19.01 14.88 -16.18
CA ARG A 731 19.11 14.87 -14.71
C ARG A 731 17.76 14.63 -14.06
N TYR A 732 16.68 15.19 -14.62
CA TYR A 732 15.32 14.93 -14.14
C TYR A 732 14.97 13.44 -14.20
N HIS A 733 15.12 12.80 -15.37
CA HIS A 733 14.77 11.38 -15.51
C HIS A 733 15.66 10.48 -14.66
N LEU A 734 16.95 10.78 -14.54
CA LEU A 734 17.86 10.06 -13.66
C LEU A 734 17.45 10.20 -12.19
N ALA A 735 17.11 11.40 -11.73
CA ALA A 735 16.67 11.64 -10.36
C ALA A 735 15.36 10.90 -10.03
N VAL A 736 14.39 10.92 -10.94
CA VAL A 736 13.14 10.17 -10.80
C VAL A 736 13.41 8.65 -10.77
N ALA A 737 14.27 8.14 -11.65
CA ALA A 737 14.65 6.72 -11.67
C ALA A 737 15.35 6.28 -10.39
N ILE A 738 16.30 7.08 -9.88
CA ILE A 738 16.96 6.83 -8.60
C ILE A 738 15.94 6.86 -7.46
N GLY A 739 15.03 7.83 -7.44
CA GLY A 739 13.98 7.92 -6.43
C GLY A 739 13.08 6.68 -6.39
N ILE A 740 12.68 6.17 -7.56
CA ILE A 740 11.92 4.92 -7.70
C ILE A 740 12.73 3.72 -7.20
N ALA A 741 13.99 3.58 -7.63
CA ALA A 741 14.85 2.45 -7.26
C ALA A 741 15.10 2.40 -5.75
N VAL A 742 15.46 3.53 -5.14
CA VAL A 742 15.65 3.64 -3.69
C VAL A 742 14.35 3.32 -2.96
N ALA A 743 13.21 3.86 -3.41
CA ALA A 743 11.92 3.60 -2.78
C ALA A 743 11.51 2.13 -2.85
N CYS A 744 11.65 1.47 -4.01
CA CYS A 744 11.35 0.04 -4.14
C CYS A 744 12.25 -0.81 -3.22
N THR A 745 13.56 -0.58 -3.23
CA THR A 745 14.52 -1.36 -2.43
C THR A 745 14.25 -1.17 -0.93
N VAL A 746 14.13 0.08 -0.47
CA VAL A 746 13.91 0.38 0.95
C VAL A 746 12.53 -0.08 1.40
N ALA A 747 11.47 0.19 0.64
CA ALA A 747 10.11 -0.14 1.06
C ALA A 747 9.85 -1.65 1.06
N ILE A 748 10.21 -2.37 -0.02
CA ILE A 748 10.03 -3.83 -0.10
C ILE A 748 10.93 -4.53 0.92
N GLY A 749 12.22 -4.16 1.01
CA GLY A 749 13.15 -4.75 1.96
C GLY A 749 12.67 -4.56 3.41
N THR A 750 12.26 -3.34 3.77
CA THR A 750 11.74 -3.06 5.11
C THR A 750 10.43 -3.80 5.39
N ALA A 751 9.52 -3.86 4.42
CA ALA A 751 8.26 -4.59 4.58
C ALA A 751 8.49 -6.09 4.83
N VAL A 752 9.39 -6.73 4.09
CA VAL A 752 9.77 -8.13 4.31
C VAL A 752 10.35 -8.31 5.71
N MET A 753 11.33 -7.48 6.10
CA MET A 753 11.94 -7.53 7.43
C MET A 753 10.89 -7.35 8.55
N MET A 754 9.95 -6.42 8.38
CA MET A 754 8.86 -6.21 9.35
C MET A 754 7.92 -7.41 9.47
N CYS A 755 7.62 -8.09 8.35
CA CYS A 755 6.81 -9.32 8.37
C CYS A 755 7.52 -10.44 9.12
N TYR A 756 8.82 -10.63 8.92
CA TYR A 756 9.59 -11.60 9.71
C TYR A 756 9.84 -11.14 11.15
N ALA A 757 9.73 -9.85 11.47
CA ALA A 757 9.88 -9.35 12.83
C ALA A 757 8.62 -9.56 13.68
N SER A 758 7.42 -9.23 13.16
CA SER A 758 6.18 -9.28 13.95
C SER A 758 5.17 -10.33 13.47
N GLY A 759 5.44 -10.98 12.34
CA GLY A 759 4.47 -11.79 11.60
C GLY A 759 3.65 -10.94 10.63
N ALA A 760 3.49 -11.42 9.39
CA ALA A 760 2.60 -10.78 8.41
C ALA A 760 1.14 -10.74 8.89
N ASP A 761 0.69 -11.72 9.67
CA ASP A 761 -0.69 -11.74 10.20
C ASP A 761 -0.96 -10.60 11.19
N ALA A 762 0.08 -10.11 11.87
CA ALA A 762 0.02 -8.98 12.79
C ALA A 762 0.17 -7.61 12.08
N MET A 763 0.46 -7.60 10.77
CA MET A 763 0.53 -6.39 9.97
C MET A 763 -0.89 -5.85 9.63
N HIS A 764 -0.96 -4.84 8.76
CA HIS A 764 -2.23 -4.23 8.37
C HIS A 764 -3.18 -5.25 7.72
N ASN A 765 -4.32 -5.50 8.38
CA ASN A 765 -5.24 -6.59 8.04
C ASN A 765 -5.75 -6.53 6.59
N TRP A 766 -6.03 -5.33 6.04
CA TRP A 766 -6.46 -5.21 4.65
C TRP A 766 -5.43 -5.77 3.68
N PHE A 767 -4.14 -5.43 3.86
CA PHE A 767 -3.08 -5.73 2.90
C PHE A 767 -2.52 -7.13 3.05
N TYR A 768 -2.32 -7.59 4.28
CA TYR A 768 -1.63 -8.85 4.55
C TYR A 768 -2.58 -10.03 4.76
N ASN A 769 -3.87 -9.76 5.00
CA ASN A 769 -4.88 -10.81 5.21
C ASN A 769 -6.00 -10.75 4.15
N GLN A 770 -6.78 -9.66 4.11
CA GLN A 770 -8.01 -9.61 3.31
C GLN A 770 -7.76 -9.56 1.80
N PHE A 771 -6.85 -8.70 1.35
CA PHE A 771 -6.56 -8.50 -0.07
C PHE A 771 -6.01 -9.75 -0.77
N PRO A 772 -4.90 -10.38 -0.32
CA PRO A 772 -4.37 -11.58 -0.99
C PRO A 772 -5.36 -12.75 -0.94
N LYS A 773 -6.05 -12.95 0.19
CA LYS A 773 -7.09 -13.97 0.29
C LYS A 773 -8.23 -13.70 -0.70
N SER A 774 -8.76 -12.47 -0.70
CA SER A 774 -9.84 -12.07 -1.61
C SER A 774 -9.42 -12.17 -3.08
N LEU A 775 -8.15 -11.91 -3.41
CA LEU A 775 -7.63 -12.05 -4.76
C LEU A 775 -7.74 -13.49 -5.26
N PHE A 776 -7.18 -14.45 -4.53
CA PHE A 776 -7.20 -15.85 -4.94
C PHE A 776 -8.58 -16.48 -4.82
N ASP A 777 -9.34 -16.16 -3.76
CA ASP A 777 -10.75 -16.54 -3.65
C ASP A 777 -11.56 -16.03 -4.83
N HIS A 778 -11.27 -14.81 -5.32
CA HIS A 778 -11.97 -14.27 -6.47
C HIS A 778 -11.69 -15.08 -7.74
N VAL A 779 -10.43 -15.41 -8.01
CA VAL A 779 -10.03 -16.23 -9.16
C VAL A 779 -10.69 -17.61 -9.09
N ALA A 780 -10.69 -18.25 -7.91
CA ALA A 780 -11.36 -19.53 -7.72
C ALA A 780 -12.87 -19.43 -7.94
N ASN A 781 -13.52 -18.42 -7.36
CA ASN A 781 -14.98 -18.26 -7.43
C ASN A 781 -15.49 -17.99 -8.84
N ILE A 782 -14.81 -17.14 -9.62
CA ILE A 782 -15.22 -16.90 -11.01
C ILE A 782 -15.01 -18.15 -11.89
N SER A 783 -14.06 -19.01 -11.53
CA SER A 783 -13.80 -20.27 -12.25
C SER A 783 -14.82 -21.36 -11.89
N ARG A 784 -15.27 -21.39 -10.63
CA ARG A 784 -16.30 -22.31 -10.12
C ARG A 784 -17.69 -22.00 -10.65
N VAL A 785 -18.09 -20.73 -10.55
CA VAL A 785 -19.40 -20.26 -10.98
C VAL A 785 -19.21 -19.08 -11.93
N PRO A 786 -18.93 -19.35 -13.22
CA PRO A 786 -18.67 -18.32 -14.22
C PRO A 786 -19.87 -17.38 -14.41
N PRO A 787 -19.75 -16.10 -14.03
CA PRO A 787 -20.84 -15.15 -14.17
C PRO A 787 -21.13 -14.78 -15.65
N THR A 788 -22.41 -14.76 -16.03
CA THR A 788 -22.92 -14.60 -17.42
C THR A 788 -23.29 -13.17 -17.82
N ALA A 789 -22.88 -12.69 -19.01
CA ALA A 789 -23.16 -11.31 -19.44
C ALA A 789 -24.66 -10.98 -19.44
N THR A 790 -25.03 -9.79 -18.95
CA THR A 790 -26.43 -9.31 -18.94
C THR A 790 -26.65 -8.29 -20.06
N PRO A 791 -27.82 -8.29 -20.74
CA PRO A 791 -28.16 -7.27 -21.73
C PRO A 791 -28.13 -5.84 -21.18
N GLU A 792 -28.57 -5.67 -19.92
CA GLU A 792 -28.57 -4.38 -19.23
C GLU A 792 -27.14 -3.82 -19.07
N GLY A 793 -26.18 -4.65 -18.65
CA GLY A 793 -24.78 -4.24 -18.52
C GLY A 793 -24.19 -3.75 -19.85
N ARG A 794 -24.47 -4.48 -20.94
CA ARG A 794 -24.05 -4.08 -22.30
C ARG A 794 -24.65 -2.74 -22.72
N PHE A 795 -25.94 -2.56 -22.45
CA PHE A 795 -26.63 -1.32 -22.75
C PHE A 795 -25.99 -0.13 -22.04
N TYR A 796 -25.71 -0.22 -20.74
CA TYR A 796 -25.11 0.91 -20.00
C TYR A 796 -23.70 1.26 -20.47
N VAL A 797 -22.87 0.25 -20.79
CA VAL A 797 -21.54 0.50 -21.38
C VAL A 797 -21.67 1.19 -22.74
N ALA A 798 -22.54 0.69 -23.62
CA ALA A 798 -22.76 1.26 -24.94
C ALA A 798 -23.36 2.67 -24.85
N PHE A 799 -24.29 2.90 -23.92
CA PHE A 799 -24.93 4.18 -23.68
C PHE A 799 -23.90 5.23 -23.21
N GLY A 800 -23.04 4.89 -22.25
CA GLY A 800 -21.96 5.77 -21.81
C GLY A 800 -20.96 6.11 -22.91
N ALA A 801 -20.60 5.12 -23.74
CA ALA A 801 -19.75 5.32 -24.91
C ALA A 801 -20.39 6.27 -25.95
N GLY A 802 -21.66 6.04 -26.27
CA GLY A 802 -22.44 6.88 -27.19
C GLY A 802 -22.58 8.31 -26.65
N LEU A 803 -22.92 8.47 -25.38
CA LEU A 803 -23.05 9.77 -24.72
C LEU A 803 -21.73 10.54 -24.75
N MET A 804 -20.60 9.88 -24.52
CA MET A 804 -19.28 10.49 -24.64
C MET A 804 -18.96 10.91 -26.08
N ALA A 805 -19.25 10.08 -27.08
CA ALA A 805 -19.03 10.42 -28.48
C ALA A 805 -19.85 11.64 -28.90
N ILE A 806 -21.13 11.68 -28.53
CA ILE A 806 -22.04 12.81 -28.74
C ILE A 806 -21.50 14.07 -28.06
N LEU A 807 -21.09 13.96 -26.78
CA LEU A 807 -20.54 15.07 -26.03
C LEU A 807 -19.27 15.64 -26.69
N LEU A 808 -18.36 14.77 -27.14
CA LEU A 808 -17.12 15.18 -27.81
C LEU A 808 -17.36 15.81 -29.18
N TYR A 809 -18.34 15.31 -29.93
CA TYR A 809 -18.73 15.86 -31.23
C TYR A 809 -19.34 17.25 -31.08
N PHE A 810 -20.41 17.39 -30.29
CA PHE A 810 -21.11 18.66 -30.14
C PHE A 810 -20.29 19.73 -29.43
N ARG A 811 -19.32 19.34 -28.59
CA ARG A 811 -18.43 20.30 -27.93
C ARG A 811 -17.48 21.01 -28.90
N GLN A 812 -17.35 20.55 -30.14
CA GLN A 812 -16.62 21.27 -31.20
C GLN A 812 -17.33 22.58 -31.59
N SER A 813 -18.67 22.62 -31.48
CA SER A 813 -19.49 23.78 -31.86
C SER A 813 -20.13 24.48 -30.67
N PHE A 814 -20.52 23.74 -29.63
CA PHE A 814 -21.21 24.25 -28.44
C PHE A 814 -20.29 24.29 -27.22
N PHE A 815 -19.68 25.45 -26.98
CA PHE A 815 -18.69 25.63 -25.89
C PHE A 815 -19.28 25.60 -24.47
N TRP A 816 -20.61 25.67 -24.32
CA TRP A 816 -21.32 25.69 -23.04
C TRP A 816 -21.57 24.28 -22.46
N LEU A 817 -21.41 23.24 -23.28
CA LEU A 817 -21.61 21.85 -22.84
C LEU A 817 -20.65 21.45 -21.71
N PRO A 818 -21.07 20.52 -20.82
CA PRO A 818 -20.22 19.98 -19.77
C PRO A 818 -18.90 19.39 -20.30
N HIS A 819 -17.88 19.42 -19.46
CA HIS A 819 -16.60 18.78 -19.68
C HIS A 819 -16.72 17.23 -19.66
N PRO A 820 -16.17 16.50 -20.64
CA PRO A 820 -16.07 15.05 -20.69
C PRO A 820 -15.50 14.39 -19.44
N ILE A 821 -14.59 15.09 -18.74
CA ILE A 821 -13.98 14.59 -17.50
C ILE A 821 -15.05 14.29 -16.44
N GLY A 822 -16.13 15.06 -16.38
CA GLY A 822 -17.18 14.76 -15.41
C GLY A 822 -17.86 13.41 -15.67
N LEU A 823 -18.02 13.02 -16.95
CA LEU A 823 -18.66 11.75 -17.32
C LEU A 823 -17.73 10.55 -17.04
N ILE A 824 -16.44 10.63 -17.37
CA ILE A 824 -15.50 9.55 -17.04
C ILE A 824 -15.37 9.34 -15.52
N MET A 825 -15.58 10.39 -14.72
CA MET A 825 -15.47 10.34 -13.26
C MET A 825 -16.60 9.55 -12.58
N LEU A 826 -17.61 9.09 -13.32
CA LEU A 826 -18.61 8.16 -12.81
C LEU A 826 -17.99 6.82 -12.39
N VAL A 827 -16.89 6.38 -13.02
CA VAL A 827 -16.14 5.16 -12.62
C VAL A 827 -15.48 5.29 -11.25
N ASN A 828 -15.34 6.52 -10.74
CA ASN A 828 -14.60 6.80 -9.53
C ASN A 828 -15.54 6.84 -8.31
N PRO A 829 -15.46 5.86 -7.39
CA PRO A 829 -16.29 5.84 -6.19
C PRO A 829 -16.01 7.03 -5.27
N LEU A 830 -14.82 7.64 -5.33
CA LEU A 830 -14.45 8.79 -4.49
C LEU A 830 -15.32 10.02 -4.76
N MET A 831 -15.98 10.09 -5.91
CA MET A 831 -16.95 11.13 -6.21
C MET A 831 -18.13 11.13 -5.22
N ASN A 832 -18.47 10.00 -4.60
CA ASN A 832 -19.48 9.95 -3.53
C ASN A 832 -19.14 10.85 -2.34
N ALA A 833 -17.84 11.08 -2.10
CA ALA A 833 -17.35 11.91 -1.02
C ALA A 833 -16.98 13.32 -1.50
N TYR A 834 -16.43 13.47 -2.71
CA TYR A 834 -15.89 14.75 -3.18
C TYR A 834 -16.91 15.70 -3.81
N TRP A 835 -18.03 15.20 -4.34
CA TRP A 835 -18.94 16.00 -5.16
C TRP A 835 -19.43 17.28 -4.47
N SER A 836 -19.80 17.21 -3.18
CA SER A 836 -20.31 18.36 -2.41
C SER A 836 -19.23 19.41 -2.14
N SER A 837 -18.01 18.97 -1.88
CA SER A 837 -16.87 19.87 -1.70
C SER A 837 -16.47 20.56 -3.01
N ILE A 838 -16.49 19.82 -4.12
CA ILE A 838 -16.24 20.38 -5.46
C ILE A 838 -17.32 21.39 -5.84
N LEU A 839 -18.59 21.11 -5.51
CA LEU A 839 -19.70 22.06 -5.70
C LEU A 839 -19.46 23.37 -4.95
N ILE A 840 -19.03 23.31 -3.68
CA ILE A 840 -18.73 24.50 -2.85
C ILE A 840 -17.58 25.31 -3.48
N GLY A 841 -16.48 24.65 -3.86
CA GLY A 841 -15.34 25.33 -4.50
C GLY A 841 -15.71 25.94 -5.86
N TRP A 842 -16.53 25.25 -6.65
CA TRP A 842 -17.08 25.78 -7.91
C TRP A 842 -17.96 27.00 -7.68
N LEU A 843 -18.84 26.96 -6.67
CA LEU A 843 -19.72 28.07 -6.32
C LEU A 843 -18.90 29.28 -5.90
N ALA A 844 -17.92 29.09 -5.02
CA ALA A 844 -17.02 30.17 -4.58
C ALA A 844 -16.26 30.77 -5.77
N LYS A 845 -15.67 29.94 -6.64
CA LYS A 845 -15.01 30.42 -7.86
C LYS A 845 -15.98 31.19 -8.75
N SER A 846 -17.21 30.70 -8.91
CA SER A 846 -18.23 31.33 -9.74
C SER A 846 -18.65 32.69 -9.22
N LEU A 847 -18.74 32.87 -7.90
CA LEU A 847 -19.04 34.16 -7.27
C LEU A 847 -17.87 35.13 -7.40
N VAL A 848 -16.65 34.69 -7.08
CA VAL A 848 -15.45 35.54 -7.16
C VAL A 848 -15.16 35.97 -8.59
N THR A 849 -15.33 35.08 -9.58
CA THR A 849 -15.10 35.41 -10.99
C THR A 849 -16.22 36.24 -11.61
N LYS A 850 -17.43 36.20 -11.04
CA LYS A 850 -18.56 37.02 -11.50
C LYS A 850 -18.53 38.43 -10.92
N TYR A 851 -18.16 38.58 -9.65
CA TYR A 851 -18.25 39.86 -8.92
C TYR A 851 -16.89 40.51 -8.62
N GLY A 852 -15.78 39.77 -8.71
CA GLY A 852 -14.43 40.26 -8.42
C GLY A 852 -13.60 40.51 -9.67
N ASN A 853 -12.63 41.43 -9.54
CA ASN A 853 -11.61 41.66 -10.57
C ASN A 853 -10.41 40.70 -10.42
N LYS A 854 -9.42 40.82 -11.30
CA LYS A 854 -8.22 39.96 -11.33
C LYS A 854 -7.43 40.01 -10.00
N ASP A 855 -7.31 41.19 -9.39
CA ASP A 855 -6.58 41.36 -8.12
C ASP A 855 -7.33 40.71 -6.95
N THR A 856 -8.65 40.84 -6.93
CA THR A 856 -9.52 40.17 -5.96
C THR A 856 -9.37 38.66 -6.09
N TYR A 857 -9.38 38.13 -7.31
CA TYR A 857 -9.14 36.71 -7.55
C TYR A 857 -7.76 36.28 -7.04
N ALA A 858 -6.69 37.03 -7.32
CA ALA A 858 -5.34 36.71 -6.85
C ALA A 858 -5.22 36.69 -5.32
N LYS A 859 -5.85 37.65 -4.63
CA LYS A 859 -5.90 37.70 -3.16
C LYS A 859 -6.69 36.51 -2.60
N VAL A 860 -7.91 36.28 -3.09
CA VAL A 860 -8.81 35.20 -2.63
C VAL A 860 -8.22 33.81 -2.92
N ARG A 861 -7.52 33.66 -4.05
CA ARG A 861 -6.76 32.45 -4.38
C ARG A 861 -5.80 32.06 -3.26
N GLY A 862 -5.11 33.01 -2.64
CA GLY A 862 -4.26 32.75 -1.48
C GLY A 862 -5.02 32.12 -0.32
N GLY A 863 -6.26 32.53 -0.07
CA GLY A 863 -7.12 31.93 0.95
C GLY A 863 -7.49 30.47 0.68
N PHE A 864 -7.81 30.11 -0.56
CA PHE A 864 -8.06 28.70 -0.91
C PHE A 864 -6.78 27.84 -0.89
N ILE A 865 -5.61 28.43 -1.17
CA ILE A 865 -4.32 27.74 -0.97
C ILE A 865 -4.07 27.53 0.54
N GLY A 866 -4.30 28.55 1.37
CA GLY A 866 -4.23 28.44 2.82
C GLY A 866 -5.15 27.36 3.36
N LEU A 867 -6.36 27.26 2.83
CA LEU A 867 -7.34 26.23 3.17
C LEU A 867 -6.81 24.81 2.93
N ILE A 868 -6.17 24.57 1.77
CA ILE A 868 -5.49 23.30 1.44
C ILE A 868 -4.36 23.03 2.44
N VAL A 869 -3.47 24.02 2.63
CA VAL A 869 -2.27 23.86 3.48
C VAL A 869 -2.64 23.60 4.94
N GLY A 870 -3.68 24.26 5.47
CA GLY A 870 -4.13 24.05 6.85
C GLY A 870 -4.62 22.63 7.11
N GLU A 871 -5.38 22.04 6.17
CA GLU A 871 -5.78 20.63 6.27
C GLU A 871 -4.55 19.70 6.19
N LEU A 872 -3.64 19.91 5.24
CA LEU A 872 -2.45 19.08 5.08
C LEU A 872 -1.55 19.09 6.32
N VAL A 873 -1.31 20.26 6.91
CA VAL A 873 -0.49 20.41 8.12
C VAL A 873 -1.16 19.75 9.31
N VAL A 874 -2.46 19.92 9.51
CA VAL A 874 -3.16 19.28 10.64
C VAL A 874 -3.22 17.77 10.49
N VAL A 875 -3.39 17.22 9.28
CA VAL A 875 -3.28 15.77 9.05
C VAL A 875 -1.89 15.28 9.43
N ALA A 876 -0.83 15.99 9.04
CA ALA A 876 0.54 15.64 9.43
C ALA A 876 0.79 15.73 10.95
N ILE A 877 0.20 16.72 11.64
CA ILE A 877 0.25 16.81 13.10
C ILE A 877 -0.50 15.64 13.73
N ALA A 878 -1.69 15.30 13.21
CA ALA A 878 -2.48 14.16 13.68
C ALA A 878 -1.70 12.85 13.58
N MET A 879 -0.88 12.67 12.53
CA MET A 879 0.03 11.53 12.40
C MET A 879 1.03 11.46 13.54
N PHE A 880 1.71 12.58 13.82
CA PHE A 880 2.71 12.63 14.88
C PHE A 880 2.07 12.39 16.25
N VAL A 881 0.91 13.00 16.51
CA VAL A 881 0.15 12.80 17.76
C VAL A 881 -0.32 11.34 17.88
N SER A 882 -0.83 10.75 16.79
CA SER A 882 -1.24 9.33 16.74
C SER A 882 -0.08 8.40 17.07
N LEU A 883 1.11 8.65 16.50
CA LEU A 883 2.31 7.86 16.73
C LEU A 883 2.81 8.02 18.17
N HIS A 884 2.84 9.24 18.70
CA HIS A 884 3.29 9.52 20.06
C HIS A 884 2.32 8.98 21.13
N MET A 885 1.01 9.13 20.93
CA MET A 885 -0.02 8.64 21.86
C MET A 885 -0.34 7.15 21.69
N GLN A 886 0.22 6.49 20.67
CA GLN A 886 -0.13 5.12 20.26
C GLN A 886 -1.66 4.94 20.08
N ARG A 887 -2.34 5.97 19.59
CA ARG A 887 -3.80 5.99 19.39
C ARG A 887 -4.10 6.28 17.93
N ASN A 888 -4.89 5.44 17.28
CA ASN A 888 -5.40 5.76 15.96
C ASN A 888 -6.43 6.88 16.07
N LEU A 889 -6.08 8.08 15.59
CA LEU A 889 -6.95 9.24 15.64
C LEU A 889 -8.01 9.24 14.51
N GLY A 890 -7.88 8.37 13.50
CA GLY A 890 -8.88 8.24 12.41
C GLY A 890 -9.05 9.51 11.55
N ILE A 891 -8.06 10.43 11.58
CA ILE A 891 -8.11 11.70 10.83
C ILE A 891 -7.34 11.50 9.52
N ASP A 892 -7.96 10.78 8.59
CA ASP A 892 -7.46 10.57 7.22
C ASP A 892 -8.25 11.45 6.26
N LEU A 893 -7.83 12.71 6.01
CA LEU A 893 -8.55 13.61 5.09
C LEU A 893 -10.10 13.52 5.27
N ASN A 894 -10.62 13.51 6.50
CA ASN A 894 -12.06 13.32 6.81
C ASN A 894 -12.73 12.00 6.36
N ARG A 895 -11.99 10.93 6.07
CA ARG A 895 -12.53 9.56 5.98
C ARG A 895 -12.54 8.94 7.38
N GLN A 896 -13.75 8.64 7.86
CA GLN A 896 -13.96 7.65 8.92
C GLN A 896 -13.86 6.24 8.34
#